data_AF-A0A1D8AY31-F1
#
_entry.id   AF-A0A1D8AY31-F1
#
_cell.length_a   1.000
_cell.length_b   1.000
_cell.length_c   1.000
_cell.angle_alpha   90.00
_cell.angle_beta   90.00
_cell.angle_gamma   90.00
#
_symmetry.space_group_name_H-M   'P 1'
#
loop_
_entity.id
_entity.type
_entity.pdbx_description
1 polymer ?
#
loop_
_entity_poly.entity_id
_entity_poly.type
_entity_poly.pdbx_seq_one_letter_code
_entity_poly.pdbx_strand_id
1 'polypeptide(L)'
;MTTAEAIILLDLPANAPSEQIEARFQELRRKLEDKIAKAPTPGLQAKYRESLAEITTAFETLTLAADSSSLPVLQREQQRTEGRGQTTEGGRTNPDPSSLPPSKKLKSGGKEFVVVAVIALVLLGAGGWWVMKTRAENEEKARIAAEAKAEAERQAAVAKVEAERRAAEEKRLAEEKRLAEEVEKARLAAAEKAERERLERLFTRLRGRFAELNVAYDAQVRLEQIAERNLVEAKAQVRELARGPQGQTSPELRLAAAQASAQERYVVWLRDVLPTHPARVARARAEELLSARAGDEAAAAVDDFAAALAQLQTDIAAARDRTVITGSVTLGANQNGVQWRLVDAFGLERRGTTPATVTDVAMGEGEVTFELAPYPPVVKKVAVTKTVAEVSADFVPARVTLRATPAHARILWDGKSHDNGSILSLTPARHVIRIEAEGFAPREILVVPNAGTESAQEVSLDQSAQAYALEEIRVLARSSKRQNSTVWVGYAVEAFLAAGDVLGALAFAEEHGAYNVFLAQPYGYETGIPYSVNASESVGAALMMIMGKDPFGADSQLGNTQQGGIYQPSHFSSYWETSKALCALGRADLVPQWIELASSRGVTGGEQGAKYPNLVASLRWTELAVAAARQGRMELVRAAFTKVLELTRYDSYDFEQFRVSARDLWQAARDRADTAMLEMLVDLALAAAKVEYNDPRYNRSDRVLVDGVHFFEWAEVLIASGWEARLQPYMEYILANNGTVEEPLVPARPVPFRGAANIAQLQPWLAAVAAKPSDIGGAFMQTCARIRARRALAKGQPELIRKHVAYTDNRYKQLDLARDYARLGDWKTADAMIPELHPTADVQAMYRRDFAPLVGRAVAEQLEPAQGLQRLREIGVPEFRLQAVSAFVIRLRETKDFTPEQRDLLRRIPLI
;
A
#
# COMPACT_ATOMS: atom_id res chain seq x y z
N MET A 1 20.35 -9.87 -31.97
CA MET A 1 20.32 -9.20 -33.28
C MET A 1 19.56 -10.10 -34.25
N THR A 2 18.52 -9.58 -34.90
CA THR A 2 17.71 -10.34 -35.87
C THR A 2 18.32 -10.26 -37.28
N THR A 3 17.94 -11.17 -38.19
CA THR A 3 18.39 -11.12 -39.60
C THR A 3 17.95 -9.82 -40.29
N ALA A 4 16.76 -9.31 -39.99
CA ALA A 4 16.28 -8.02 -40.51
C ALA A 4 17.12 -6.84 -40.00
N GLU A 5 17.45 -6.82 -38.71
CA GLU A 5 18.38 -5.83 -38.13
C GLU A 5 19.77 -5.90 -38.77
N ALA A 6 20.26 -7.11 -39.05
CA ALA A 6 21.55 -7.31 -39.71
C ALA A 6 21.59 -6.83 -41.16
N ILE A 7 20.51 -7.04 -41.90
CA ILE A 7 20.33 -6.53 -43.26
C ILE A 7 20.33 -4.99 -43.26
N ILE A 8 19.63 -4.37 -42.30
CA ILE A 8 19.59 -2.91 -42.16
C ILE A 8 20.97 -2.35 -41.76
N LEU A 9 21.65 -3.01 -40.81
CA LEU A 9 22.94 -2.52 -40.29
C LEU A 9 24.07 -2.60 -41.33
N LEU A 10 23.99 -3.54 -42.27
CA LEU A 10 24.93 -3.69 -43.39
C LEU A 10 24.49 -2.95 -44.67
N ASP A 11 23.33 -2.28 -44.65
CA ASP A 11 22.74 -1.57 -45.79
C ASP A 11 22.59 -2.48 -47.04
N LEU A 12 21.98 -3.66 -46.83
CA LEU A 12 21.78 -4.69 -47.83
C LEU A 12 20.30 -4.82 -48.22
N PRO A 13 19.96 -5.23 -49.45
CA PRO A 13 18.61 -5.67 -49.77
C PRO A 13 18.30 -7.01 -49.10
N ALA A 14 17.02 -7.30 -48.83
CA ALA A 14 16.59 -8.47 -48.06
C ALA A 14 17.03 -9.84 -48.64
N ASN A 15 17.34 -9.89 -49.95
CA ASN A 15 17.77 -11.09 -50.68
C ASN A 15 19.20 -10.96 -51.24
N ALA A 16 20.09 -10.22 -50.56
CA ALA A 16 21.47 -10.06 -51.01
C ALA A 16 22.18 -11.44 -51.08
N PRO A 17 22.86 -11.78 -52.21
CA PRO A 17 23.66 -13.00 -52.30
C PRO A 17 24.85 -12.93 -51.35
N SER A 18 25.34 -14.09 -50.87
CA SER A 18 26.43 -14.20 -49.89
C SER A 18 27.67 -13.37 -50.26
N GLU A 19 28.05 -13.33 -51.55
CA GLU A 19 29.15 -12.50 -52.04
C GLU A 19 28.94 -10.99 -51.82
N GLN A 20 27.71 -10.49 -51.94
CA GLN A 20 27.39 -9.08 -51.67
C GLN A 20 27.43 -8.77 -50.17
N ILE A 21 27.03 -9.74 -49.32
CA ILE A 21 27.10 -9.61 -47.86
C ILE A 21 28.57 -9.45 -47.42
N GLU A 22 29.45 -10.32 -47.92
CA GLU A 22 30.89 -10.27 -47.61
C GLU A 22 31.53 -8.99 -48.15
N ALA A 23 31.23 -8.60 -49.39
CA ALA A 23 31.77 -7.38 -49.98
C ALA A 23 31.38 -6.12 -49.19
N ARG A 24 30.12 -5.99 -48.76
CA ARG A 24 29.67 -4.85 -47.94
C ARG A 24 30.27 -4.86 -46.54
N PHE A 25 30.37 -6.02 -45.90
CA PHE A 25 31.03 -6.14 -44.60
C PHE A 25 32.49 -5.67 -44.67
N GLN A 26 33.26 -6.14 -45.67
CA GLN A 26 34.66 -5.74 -45.85
C GLN A 26 34.80 -4.24 -46.14
N GLU A 27 33.88 -3.65 -46.90
CA GLU A 27 33.86 -2.21 -47.18
C GLU A 27 33.62 -1.38 -45.91
N LEU A 28 32.59 -1.73 -45.12
CA LEU A 28 32.26 -1.04 -43.86
C LEU A 28 33.36 -1.20 -42.82
N ARG A 29 33.95 -2.40 -42.72
CA ARG A 29 35.09 -2.68 -41.85
C ARG A 29 36.27 -1.77 -42.17
N ARG A 30 36.70 -1.71 -43.44
CA ARG A 30 37.79 -0.81 -43.87
C ARG A 30 37.49 0.65 -43.54
N LYS A 31 36.25 1.11 -43.79
CA LYS A 31 35.82 2.48 -43.46
C LYS A 31 35.89 2.77 -41.96
N LEU A 32 35.52 1.82 -41.09
CA LEU A 32 35.58 1.96 -39.64
C LEU A 32 37.01 1.89 -39.11
N GLU A 33 37.85 0.99 -39.64
CA GLU A 33 39.29 0.92 -39.32
C GLU A 33 39.99 2.24 -39.67
N ASP A 34 39.69 2.81 -40.84
CA ASP A 34 40.16 4.13 -41.25
C ASP A 34 39.70 5.25 -40.30
N LYS A 35 38.45 5.20 -39.85
CA LYS A 35 37.89 6.16 -38.89
C LYS A 35 38.49 6.01 -37.49
N ILE A 36 38.81 4.78 -37.05
CA ILE A 36 39.52 4.52 -35.80
C ILE A 36 40.92 5.12 -35.86
N ALA A 37 41.64 4.92 -36.97
CA ALA A 37 42.98 5.47 -37.15
C ALA A 37 43.00 7.01 -37.21
N LYS A 38 41.98 7.63 -37.81
CA LYS A 38 41.84 9.09 -37.95
C LYS A 38 41.16 9.78 -36.75
N ALA A 39 40.64 9.02 -35.79
CA ALA A 39 39.91 9.56 -34.65
C ALA A 39 40.85 10.26 -33.65
N PRO A 40 40.66 11.56 -33.35
CA PRO A 40 41.58 12.34 -32.53
C PRO A 40 41.43 12.11 -31.02
N THR A 41 40.34 11.49 -30.57
CA THR A 41 40.05 11.28 -29.14
C THR A 41 39.75 9.81 -28.84
N PRO A 42 40.16 9.31 -27.65
CA PRO A 42 39.89 7.93 -27.23
C PRO A 42 38.39 7.57 -27.21
N GLY A 43 37.52 8.52 -26.86
CA GLY A 43 36.07 8.29 -26.85
C GLY A 43 35.48 8.06 -28.25
N LEU A 44 36.01 8.74 -29.27
CA LEU A 44 35.59 8.53 -30.66
C LEU A 44 36.13 7.20 -31.20
N GLN A 45 37.35 6.82 -30.82
CA GLN A 45 37.91 5.50 -31.13
C GLN A 45 37.09 4.37 -30.51
N ALA A 46 36.65 4.54 -29.25
CA ALA A 46 35.78 3.56 -28.58
C ALA A 46 34.45 3.38 -29.31
N LYS A 47 33.79 4.49 -29.72
CA LYS A 47 32.55 4.42 -30.52
C LYS A 47 32.73 3.71 -31.86
N TYR A 48 33.82 3.97 -32.58
CA TYR A 48 34.05 3.28 -33.85
C TYR A 48 34.42 1.79 -33.67
N ARG A 49 35.07 1.43 -32.56
CA ARG A 49 35.30 0.01 -32.20
C ARG A 49 34.00 -0.70 -31.87
N GLU A 50 33.08 -0.02 -31.19
CA GLU A 50 31.74 -0.53 -30.91
C GLU A 50 30.95 -0.75 -32.22
N SER A 51 30.91 0.23 -33.12
CA SER A 51 30.30 0.07 -34.45
C SER A 51 30.94 -1.06 -35.27
N LEU A 52 32.26 -1.28 -35.13
CA LEU A 52 32.97 -2.39 -35.81
C LEU A 52 32.53 -3.75 -35.25
N ALA A 53 32.31 -3.85 -33.95
CA ALA A 53 31.79 -5.07 -33.31
C ALA A 53 30.33 -5.34 -33.74
N GLU A 54 29.51 -4.29 -33.85
CA GLU A 54 28.11 -4.40 -34.31
C GLU A 54 28.03 -4.93 -35.76
N ILE A 55 28.80 -4.38 -36.71
CA ILE A 55 28.78 -4.87 -38.10
C ILE A 55 29.36 -6.29 -38.23
N THR A 56 30.26 -6.70 -37.33
CA THR A 56 30.82 -8.06 -37.30
C THR A 56 29.75 -9.05 -36.83
N THR A 57 29.02 -8.70 -35.78
CA THR A 57 27.88 -9.49 -35.27
C THR A 57 26.77 -9.60 -36.32
N ALA A 58 26.53 -8.52 -37.08
CA ALA A 58 25.60 -8.51 -38.20
C ALA A 58 25.99 -9.52 -39.29
N PHE A 59 27.26 -9.52 -39.69
CA PHE A 59 27.79 -10.43 -40.68
C PHE A 59 27.67 -11.89 -40.23
N GLU A 60 28.06 -12.21 -38.99
CA GLU A 60 27.92 -13.55 -38.41
C GLU A 60 26.47 -14.02 -38.35
N THR A 61 25.53 -13.13 -38.03
CA THR A 61 24.10 -13.45 -38.00
C THR A 61 23.58 -13.82 -39.39
N LEU A 62 24.04 -13.12 -40.44
CA LEU A 62 23.63 -13.41 -41.82
C LEU A 62 24.30 -14.65 -42.41
N THR A 63 25.57 -14.92 -42.09
CA THR A 63 26.25 -16.14 -42.53
C THR A 63 25.64 -17.39 -41.88
N LEU A 64 25.33 -17.34 -40.57
CA LEU A 64 24.63 -18.44 -39.89
C LEU A 64 23.21 -18.67 -40.45
N ALA A 65 22.50 -17.59 -40.82
CA ALA A 65 21.19 -17.69 -41.46
C ALA A 65 21.27 -18.31 -42.88
N ALA A 66 22.32 -17.99 -43.63
CA ALA A 66 22.55 -18.56 -44.96
C ALA A 66 22.91 -20.07 -44.87
N ASP A 67 23.78 -20.44 -43.93
CA ASP A 67 24.23 -21.83 -43.73
C ASP A 67 23.13 -22.73 -43.15
N SER A 68 22.19 -22.18 -42.38
CA SER A 68 21.01 -22.93 -41.91
C SER A 68 19.98 -23.20 -43.02
N SER A 69 20.02 -22.46 -44.13
CA SER A 69 19.16 -22.70 -45.30
C SER A 69 19.73 -23.74 -46.28
N SER A 70 21.03 -24.06 -46.19
CA SER A 70 21.72 -24.99 -47.09
C SER A 70 21.80 -26.44 -46.56
N LEU A 71 21.28 -26.69 -45.34
CA LEU A 71 21.13 -28.04 -44.81
C LEU A 71 19.89 -28.71 -45.43
N PRO A 72 20.02 -29.88 -46.10
CA PRO A 72 18.90 -30.59 -46.68
C PRO A 72 18.03 -31.18 -45.57
N VAL A 73 17.05 -30.41 -45.10
CA VAL A 73 16.00 -30.91 -44.22
C VAL A 73 15.12 -31.84 -45.04
N LEU A 74 15.10 -33.12 -44.63
CA LEU A 74 14.23 -34.20 -45.08
C LEU A 74 12.75 -33.74 -45.18
N GLN A 75 12.34 -33.24 -46.34
CA GLN A 75 10.92 -33.13 -46.69
C GLN A 75 10.44 -34.49 -47.19
N ARG A 76 9.85 -35.22 -46.25
CA ARG A 76 9.15 -36.47 -46.47
C ARG A 76 7.78 -36.18 -47.08
N GLU A 77 7.61 -36.59 -48.34
CA GLU A 77 6.39 -37.17 -48.92
C GLU A 77 5.04 -36.51 -48.62
N GLN A 78 4.48 -35.81 -49.62
CA GLN A 78 3.07 -35.94 -49.98
C GLN A 78 2.83 -35.62 -51.47
N GLN A 79 2.52 -36.71 -52.20
CA GLN A 79 1.66 -36.87 -53.39
C GLN A 79 0.92 -35.60 -53.88
N ARG A 80 0.72 -35.31 -55.17
CA ARG A 80 0.09 -36.14 -56.23
C ARG A 80 0.10 -35.28 -57.52
N THR A 81 0.70 -35.73 -58.62
CA THR A 81 0.01 -36.23 -59.84
C THR A 81 -1.09 -35.32 -60.43
N GLU A 82 -0.75 -34.65 -61.54
CA GLU A 82 -1.57 -34.21 -62.70
C GLU A 82 -0.69 -33.20 -63.46
N GLY A 83 -0.39 -33.22 -64.75
CA GLY A 83 -0.88 -33.94 -65.91
C GLY A 83 -0.82 -32.98 -67.11
N ARG A 84 -0.03 -33.34 -68.14
CA ARG A 84 -0.35 -33.11 -69.57
C ARG A 84 -0.27 -31.67 -70.15
N GLY A 85 0.81 -31.40 -70.92
CA GLY A 85 0.76 -31.00 -72.36
C GLY A 85 0.89 -29.48 -72.53
N GLN A 86 1.77 -28.89 -73.35
CA GLN A 86 1.83 -28.94 -74.82
C GLN A 86 3.11 -28.24 -75.32
N THR A 87 3.57 -28.70 -76.49
CA THR A 87 4.46 -28.15 -77.55
C THR A 87 4.61 -26.63 -77.62
N THR A 88 5.73 -26.01 -78.06
CA THR A 88 6.33 -26.02 -79.41
C THR A 88 7.66 -25.24 -79.44
N GLU A 89 8.57 -25.64 -80.35
CA GLU A 89 9.53 -24.79 -81.12
C GLU A 89 10.55 -23.93 -80.33
N GLY A 90 11.85 -23.92 -80.59
CA GLY A 90 12.71 -24.43 -81.66
C GLY A 90 14.07 -23.73 -81.50
N GLY A 91 15.19 -24.37 -81.87
CA GLY A 91 16.48 -23.67 -81.74
C GLY A 91 17.75 -24.50 -81.85
N ARG A 92 17.93 -25.16 -83.00
CA ARG A 92 19.20 -25.35 -83.75
C ARG A 92 20.50 -25.72 -83.00
N THR A 93 21.03 -26.88 -83.45
CA THR A 93 22.42 -27.20 -83.86
C THR A 93 23.51 -27.15 -82.78
N ASN A 94 24.43 -28.08 -82.66
CA ASN A 94 24.69 -29.43 -83.15
C ASN A 94 25.89 -29.91 -82.28
N PRO A 95 26.19 -31.21 -82.24
CA PRO A 95 26.91 -31.82 -81.14
C PRO A 95 28.38 -32.17 -81.46
N ASP A 96 29.06 -32.63 -80.40
CA ASP A 96 29.99 -33.77 -80.42
C ASP A 96 31.42 -33.57 -80.99
N PRO A 97 32.32 -34.57 -80.85
CA PRO A 97 33.54 -34.43 -80.05
C PRO A 97 34.79 -34.86 -80.84
N SER A 98 35.90 -35.07 -80.12
CA SER A 98 37.10 -35.79 -80.58
C SER A 98 37.97 -35.09 -81.63
N SER A 99 39.28 -35.07 -81.38
CA SER A 99 40.30 -35.56 -82.32
C SER A 99 41.71 -35.23 -81.81
N LEU A 100 42.57 -36.25 -81.76
CA LEU A 100 44.03 -36.15 -81.76
C LEU A 100 44.55 -35.54 -83.11
N PRO A 101 45.87 -35.59 -83.40
CA PRO A 101 46.88 -34.51 -83.41
C PRO A 101 47.24 -34.10 -84.88
N PRO A 102 48.31 -33.32 -85.24
CA PRO A 102 49.69 -33.83 -85.30
C PRO A 102 50.87 -32.80 -85.30
N SER A 103 52.08 -33.34 -85.13
CA SER A 103 53.41 -33.03 -85.70
C SER A 103 53.80 -31.66 -86.35
N LYS A 104 55.08 -31.30 -86.10
CA LYS A 104 56.14 -30.67 -86.96
C LYS A 104 56.24 -29.12 -87.12
N LYS A 105 57.42 -28.59 -86.75
CA LYS A 105 58.41 -27.78 -87.55
C LYS A 105 59.62 -27.50 -86.63
N LEU A 106 60.88 -27.88 -86.90
CA LEU A 106 61.86 -27.54 -87.95
C LEU A 106 62.11 -26.04 -88.18
N LYS A 107 63.30 -25.57 -87.76
CA LYS A 107 64.19 -24.53 -88.31
C LYS A 107 65.49 -24.56 -87.49
N SER A 108 66.72 -24.33 -87.96
CA SER A 108 67.35 -24.23 -89.29
C SER A 108 68.81 -23.83 -89.06
N GLY A 109 69.74 -24.31 -89.90
CA GLY A 109 71.10 -23.79 -90.07
C GLY A 109 72.16 -24.63 -89.35
N GLY A 110 73.18 -25.20 -89.98
CA GLY A 110 73.74 -25.04 -91.32
C GLY A 110 75.26 -24.97 -91.18
N LYS A 111 75.96 -26.00 -91.74
CA LYS A 111 77.34 -26.05 -92.29
C LYS A 111 78.46 -25.35 -91.48
N GLU A 112 79.58 -26.00 -91.17
CA GLU A 112 80.71 -26.19 -92.09
C GLU A 112 81.78 -27.17 -91.53
N PHE A 113 82.64 -27.65 -92.42
CA PHE A 113 83.90 -28.43 -92.24
C PHE A 113 83.75 -29.93 -91.90
N VAL A 114 83.90 -30.89 -92.82
CA VAL A 114 84.94 -31.13 -93.86
C VAL A 114 86.36 -31.15 -93.27
N VAL A 115 86.73 -32.21 -92.54
CA VAL A 115 88.15 -32.50 -92.19
C VAL A 115 88.53 -34.02 -92.21
N VAL A 116 87.61 -34.98 -92.26
CA VAL A 116 87.98 -36.42 -92.15
C VAL A 116 88.26 -37.11 -93.51
N ALA A 117 88.02 -36.45 -94.64
CA ALA A 117 88.21 -37.01 -95.98
C ALA A 117 89.63 -36.86 -96.58
N VAL A 118 90.58 -36.21 -95.89
CA VAL A 118 91.94 -35.94 -96.41
C VAL A 118 93.00 -36.89 -95.83
N ILE A 119 92.73 -37.60 -94.73
CA ILE A 119 93.68 -38.58 -94.13
C ILE A 119 93.55 -39.96 -94.82
N ALA A 120 92.41 -40.26 -95.46
CA ALA A 120 92.19 -41.49 -96.20
C ALA A 120 92.89 -41.52 -97.59
N LEU A 121 93.33 -40.36 -98.11
CA LEU A 121 93.94 -40.25 -99.45
C LEU A 121 95.48 -40.30 -99.41
N VAL A 122 96.10 -40.30 -98.23
CA VAL A 122 97.57 -40.38 -98.05
C VAL A 122 98.05 -41.80 -97.70
N LEU A 123 97.17 -42.68 -97.23
CA LEU A 123 97.51 -44.09 -96.92
C LEU A 123 97.28 -45.07 -98.09
N LEU A 124 96.65 -44.64 -99.19
CA LEU A 124 96.37 -45.49 -100.37
C LEU A 124 97.35 -45.30 -101.54
N GLY A 125 98.29 -44.35 -101.46
CA GLY A 125 99.23 -44.03 -102.56
C GLY A 125 100.62 -44.67 -102.50
N ALA A 126 101.04 -45.25 -101.35
CA ALA A 126 102.42 -45.70 -101.15
C ALA A 126 102.61 -47.21 -100.91
N GLY A 127 101.52 -47.99 -100.77
CA GLY A 127 101.59 -49.45 -100.52
C GLY A 127 101.41 -50.34 -101.76
N GLY A 128 101.02 -49.78 -102.90
CA GLY A 128 100.57 -50.53 -104.08
C GLY A 128 101.67 -51.11 -104.99
N TRP A 129 102.94 -50.78 -104.76
CA TRP A 129 104.03 -51.16 -105.69
C TRP A 129 104.97 -52.27 -105.13
N TRP A 130 104.89 -52.61 -103.84
CA TRP A 130 105.75 -53.66 -103.25
C TRP A 130 105.02 -55.00 -102.98
N VAL A 131 103.68 -55.01 -103.06
CA VAL A 131 102.84 -56.20 -102.77
C VAL A 131 102.63 -57.12 -103.99
N MET A 132 103.06 -56.72 -105.19
CA MET A 132 102.99 -57.56 -106.39
C MET A 132 104.15 -58.58 -106.53
N LYS A 133 105.06 -58.71 -105.55
CA LYS A 133 106.21 -59.65 -105.64
C LYS A 133 106.30 -60.74 -104.56
N THR A 134 105.35 -60.87 -103.64
CA THR A 134 105.37 -61.88 -102.55
C THR A 134 104.03 -62.63 -102.34
N ARG A 135 103.20 -62.71 -103.38
CA ARG A 135 101.83 -63.24 -103.31
C ARG A 135 101.68 -64.77 -103.51
N ALA A 136 102.76 -65.54 -103.48
CA ALA A 136 102.70 -66.99 -103.73
C ALA A 136 102.93 -67.89 -102.50
N GLU A 137 103.35 -67.37 -101.34
CA GLU A 137 103.71 -68.22 -100.17
C GLU A 137 102.93 -67.91 -98.87
N ASN A 138 102.00 -66.94 -98.88
CA ASN A 138 101.33 -66.44 -97.65
C ASN A 138 99.88 -66.91 -97.45
N GLU A 139 99.33 -67.77 -98.31
CA GLU A 139 97.92 -68.19 -98.20
C GLU A 139 97.67 -69.38 -97.24
N GLU A 140 98.69 -70.17 -96.89
CA GLU A 140 98.52 -71.29 -95.93
C GLU A 140 98.65 -70.88 -94.46
N LYS A 141 99.46 -69.86 -94.13
CA LYS A 141 99.60 -69.39 -92.73
C LYS A 141 98.44 -68.52 -92.24
N ALA A 142 97.62 -68.01 -93.16
CA ALA A 142 96.47 -67.17 -92.82
C ALA A 142 95.25 -67.95 -92.29
N ARG A 143 95.11 -69.25 -92.60
CA ARG A 143 93.97 -70.06 -92.12
C ARG A 143 94.12 -70.50 -90.66
N ILE A 144 95.32 -70.88 -90.23
CA ILE A 144 95.55 -71.40 -88.87
C ILE A 144 95.57 -70.27 -87.82
N ALA A 145 96.02 -69.07 -88.19
CA ALA A 145 95.99 -67.90 -87.30
C ALA A 145 94.59 -67.28 -87.14
N ALA A 146 93.68 -67.50 -88.10
CA ALA A 146 92.31 -67.00 -88.03
C ALA A 146 91.44 -67.80 -87.06
N GLU A 147 91.68 -69.10 -86.93
CA GLU A 147 90.86 -69.99 -86.09
C GLU A 147 91.22 -69.86 -84.60
N ALA A 148 92.52 -69.79 -84.25
CA ALA A 148 92.97 -69.56 -82.87
C ALA A 148 92.57 -68.18 -82.33
N LYS A 149 92.47 -67.16 -83.21
CA LYS A 149 92.01 -65.82 -82.83
C LYS A 149 90.50 -65.80 -82.59
N ALA A 150 89.73 -66.61 -83.32
CA ALA A 150 88.28 -66.71 -83.13
C ALA A 150 87.90 -67.40 -81.80
N GLU A 151 88.69 -68.36 -81.31
CA GLU A 151 88.41 -69.03 -80.02
C GLU A 151 88.82 -68.16 -78.81
N ALA A 152 89.92 -67.43 -78.91
CA ALA A 152 90.32 -66.47 -77.88
C ALA A 152 89.31 -65.30 -77.76
N GLU A 153 88.77 -64.83 -78.89
CA GLU A 153 87.71 -63.82 -78.91
C GLU A 153 86.39 -64.35 -78.31
N ARG A 154 86.06 -65.64 -78.47
CA ARG A 154 84.89 -66.26 -77.82
C ARG A 154 85.03 -66.37 -76.31
N GLN A 155 86.20 -66.78 -75.80
CA GLN A 155 86.42 -66.88 -74.36
C GLN A 155 86.51 -65.50 -73.68
N ALA A 156 87.12 -64.51 -74.34
CA ALA A 156 87.12 -63.13 -73.85
C ALA A 156 85.71 -62.51 -73.87
N ALA A 157 84.88 -62.85 -74.87
CA ALA A 157 83.49 -62.41 -74.92
C ALA A 157 82.65 -63.02 -73.78
N VAL A 158 82.81 -64.31 -73.47
CA VAL A 158 82.08 -64.96 -72.37
C VAL A 158 82.49 -64.41 -71.00
N ALA A 159 83.79 -64.24 -70.75
CA ALA A 159 84.29 -63.65 -69.50
C ALA A 159 83.84 -62.20 -69.31
N LYS A 160 83.76 -61.42 -70.40
CA LYS A 160 83.23 -60.05 -70.36
C LYS A 160 81.73 -60.02 -70.05
N VAL A 161 80.94 -60.93 -70.63
CA VAL A 161 79.50 -61.04 -70.35
C VAL A 161 79.24 -61.48 -68.90
N GLU A 162 80.04 -62.39 -68.35
CA GLU A 162 79.89 -62.81 -66.94
C GLU A 162 80.32 -61.73 -65.95
N ALA A 163 81.39 -60.98 -66.24
CA ALA A 163 81.80 -59.82 -65.45
C ALA A 163 80.74 -58.70 -65.50
N GLU A 164 80.13 -58.46 -66.67
CA GLU A 164 79.03 -57.51 -66.82
C GLU A 164 77.78 -57.96 -66.05
N ARG A 165 77.48 -59.26 -65.99
CA ARG A 165 76.37 -59.80 -65.18
C ARG A 165 76.59 -59.62 -63.68
N ARG A 166 77.77 -59.93 -63.16
CA ARG A 166 78.09 -59.74 -61.74
C ARG A 166 78.09 -58.26 -61.35
N ALA A 167 78.66 -57.39 -62.19
CA ALA A 167 78.61 -55.95 -61.98
C ALA A 167 77.18 -55.39 -62.07
N ALA A 168 76.30 -55.96 -62.90
CA ALA A 168 74.90 -55.59 -62.96
C ALA A 168 74.12 -56.06 -61.71
N GLU A 169 74.39 -57.26 -61.21
CA GLU A 169 73.77 -57.79 -59.98
C GLU A 169 74.20 -57.02 -58.73
N GLU A 170 75.48 -56.68 -58.61
CA GLU A 170 75.98 -55.84 -57.50
C GLU A 170 75.39 -54.42 -57.55
N LYS A 171 75.23 -53.84 -58.74
CA LYS A 171 74.55 -52.55 -58.91
C LYS A 171 73.08 -52.63 -58.50
N ARG A 172 72.37 -53.70 -58.85
CA ARG A 172 70.98 -53.90 -58.44
C ARG A 172 70.84 -54.05 -56.92
N LEU A 173 71.72 -54.83 -56.29
CA LEU A 173 71.72 -54.97 -54.83
C LEU A 173 72.09 -53.67 -54.11
N ALA A 174 73.00 -52.86 -54.68
CA ALA A 174 73.35 -51.56 -54.13
C ALA A 174 72.21 -50.53 -54.30
N GLU A 175 71.51 -50.54 -55.44
CA GLU A 175 70.33 -49.71 -55.67
C GLU A 175 69.17 -50.11 -54.76
N GLU A 176 68.91 -51.41 -54.57
CA GLU A 176 67.90 -51.92 -53.64
C GLU A 176 68.19 -51.52 -52.19
N LYS A 177 69.45 -51.57 -51.75
CA LYS A 177 69.86 -51.08 -50.42
C LYS A 177 69.65 -49.58 -50.27
N ARG A 178 70.03 -48.77 -51.27
CA ARG A 178 69.80 -47.32 -51.25
C ARG A 178 68.31 -46.98 -51.18
N LEU A 179 67.48 -47.69 -51.93
CA LEU A 179 66.02 -47.50 -51.89
C LEU A 179 65.44 -47.91 -50.53
N ALA A 180 65.94 -48.99 -49.92
CA ALA A 180 65.51 -49.40 -48.58
C ALA A 180 65.90 -48.35 -47.51
N GLU A 181 67.13 -47.84 -47.54
CA GLU A 181 67.60 -46.77 -46.64
C GLU A 181 66.83 -45.46 -46.83
N GLU A 182 66.53 -45.08 -48.08
CA GLU A 182 65.72 -43.90 -48.39
C GLU A 182 64.27 -44.06 -47.88
N VAL A 183 63.69 -45.26 -47.98
CA VAL A 183 62.35 -45.56 -47.46
C VAL A 183 62.34 -45.53 -45.92
N GLU A 184 63.34 -46.08 -45.24
CA GLU A 184 63.43 -46.00 -43.77
C GLU A 184 63.63 -44.56 -43.29
N LYS A 185 64.50 -43.79 -43.96
CA LYS A 185 64.68 -42.36 -43.66
C LYS A 185 63.38 -41.57 -43.89
N ALA A 186 62.64 -41.88 -44.96
CA ALA A 186 61.34 -41.26 -45.23
C ALA A 186 60.29 -41.65 -44.17
N ARG A 187 60.31 -42.88 -43.65
CA ARG A 187 59.43 -43.32 -42.56
C ARG A 187 59.72 -42.59 -41.25
N LEU A 188 61.00 -42.43 -40.88
CA LEU A 188 61.39 -41.68 -39.69
C LEU A 188 61.02 -40.20 -39.81
N ALA A 189 61.30 -39.57 -40.96
CA ALA A 189 60.91 -38.19 -41.21
C ALA A 189 59.39 -37.99 -41.20
N ALA A 190 58.62 -38.96 -41.73
CA ALA A 190 57.16 -38.92 -41.67
C ALA A 190 56.62 -39.10 -40.23
N ALA A 191 57.24 -39.96 -39.42
CA ALA A 191 56.89 -40.13 -38.01
C ALA A 191 57.17 -38.85 -37.19
N GLU A 192 58.34 -38.25 -37.36
CA GLU A 192 58.68 -36.96 -36.72
C GLU A 192 57.72 -35.84 -37.16
N LYS A 193 57.37 -35.79 -38.45
CA LYS A 193 56.40 -34.80 -38.96
C LYS A 193 55.02 -35.03 -38.35
N ALA A 194 54.55 -36.27 -38.28
CA ALA A 194 53.26 -36.61 -37.68
C ALA A 194 53.22 -36.26 -36.18
N GLU A 195 54.32 -36.46 -35.44
CA GLU A 195 54.44 -36.07 -34.04
C GLU A 195 54.42 -34.54 -33.86
N ARG A 196 55.15 -33.80 -34.69
CA ARG A 196 55.11 -32.32 -34.69
C ARG A 196 53.70 -31.80 -34.98
N GLU A 197 53.03 -32.34 -36.01
CA GLU A 197 51.65 -31.97 -36.33
C GLU A 197 50.69 -32.29 -35.19
N ARG A 198 50.86 -33.43 -34.51
CA ARG A 198 50.06 -33.81 -33.33
C ARG A 198 50.25 -32.79 -32.20
N LEU A 199 51.50 -32.42 -31.88
CA LEU A 199 51.81 -31.44 -30.84
C LEU A 199 51.28 -30.04 -31.21
N GLU A 200 51.42 -29.61 -32.46
CA GLU A 200 50.86 -28.32 -32.93
C GLU A 200 49.34 -28.27 -32.80
N ARG A 201 48.64 -29.35 -33.17
CA ARG A 201 47.18 -29.46 -32.98
C ARG A 201 46.80 -29.41 -31.50
N LEU A 202 47.57 -30.08 -30.64
CA LEU A 202 47.38 -30.02 -29.19
C LEU A 202 47.55 -28.60 -28.66
N PHE A 203 48.63 -27.90 -29.01
CA PHE A 203 48.86 -26.51 -28.57
C PHE A 203 47.81 -25.53 -29.07
N THR A 204 47.34 -25.68 -30.30
CA THR A 204 46.25 -24.84 -30.82
C THR A 204 44.97 -25.02 -29.98
N ARG A 205 44.63 -26.27 -29.65
CA ARG A 205 43.49 -26.58 -28.76
C ARG A 205 43.69 -26.03 -27.36
N LEU A 206 44.86 -26.24 -26.76
CA LEU A 206 45.15 -25.77 -25.41
C LEU A 206 45.15 -24.24 -25.31
N ARG A 207 45.68 -23.53 -26.31
CA ARG A 207 45.63 -22.06 -26.35
C ARG A 207 44.20 -21.53 -26.48
N GLY A 208 43.37 -22.16 -27.30
CA GLY A 208 41.95 -21.82 -27.39
C GLY A 208 41.25 -21.96 -26.04
N ARG A 209 41.40 -23.13 -25.40
CA ARG A 209 40.84 -23.39 -24.07
C ARG A 209 41.39 -22.44 -22.99
N PHE A 210 42.68 -22.17 -22.99
CA PHE A 210 43.30 -21.22 -22.06
C PHE A 210 42.77 -19.80 -22.24
N ALA A 211 42.56 -19.35 -23.48
CA ALA A 211 41.96 -18.05 -23.77
C ALA A 211 40.53 -17.95 -23.23
N GLU A 212 39.71 -18.98 -23.41
CA GLU A 212 38.35 -19.05 -22.84
C GLU A 212 38.37 -18.95 -21.30
N LEU A 213 39.25 -19.73 -20.65
CA LEU A 213 39.40 -19.70 -19.19
C LEU A 213 39.92 -18.35 -18.68
N ASN A 214 40.82 -17.68 -19.41
CA ASN A 214 41.29 -16.34 -19.08
C ASN A 214 40.17 -15.30 -19.14
N VAL A 215 39.32 -15.34 -20.18
CA VAL A 215 38.15 -14.47 -20.27
C VAL A 215 37.21 -14.69 -19.08
N ALA A 216 36.97 -15.94 -18.71
CA ALA A 216 36.13 -16.28 -17.56
C ALA A 216 36.75 -15.83 -16.21
N TYR A 217 38.07 -15.94 -16.04
CA TYR A 217 38.79 -15.44 -14.87
C TYR A 217 38.74 -13.90 -14.80
N ASP A 218 39.02 -13.21 -15.91
CA ASP A 218 38.99 -11.74 -15.96
C ASP A 218 37.57 -11.21 -15.69
N ALA A 219 36.53 -11.95 -16.09
CA ALA A 219 35.15 -11.66 -15.70
C ALA A 219 34.93 -11.73 -14.19
N GLN A 220 35.55 -12.69 -13.48
CA GLN A 220 35.50 -12.75 -12.00
C GLN A 220 36.23 -11.56 -11.37
N VAL A 221 37.40 -11.16 -11.91
CA VAL A 221 38.13 -9.99 -11.41
C VAL A 221 37.31 -8.70 -11.58
N ARG A 222 36.57 -8.56 -12.69
CA ARG A 222 35.66 -7.40 -12.89
C ARG A 222 34.52 -7.34 -11.87
N LEU A 223 34.14 -8.45 -11.22
CA LEU A 223 33.13 -8.42 -10.17
C LEU A 223 33.55 -7.58 -8.97
N GLU A 224 34.86 -7.44 -8.70
CA GLU A 224 35.37 -6.53 -7.67
C GLU A 224 34.98 -5.09 -7.96
N GLN A 225 35.24 -4.60 -9.17
CA GLN A 225 34.89 -3.23 -9.59
C GLN A 225 33.38 -2.99 -9.55
N ILE A 226 32.58 -3.98 -9.96
CA ILE A 226 31.12 -3.91 -9.89
C ILE A 226 30.65 -3.86 -8.42
N ALA A 227 31.23 -4.70 -7.55
CA ALA A 227 30.90 -4.71 -6.13
C ALA A 227 31.30 -3.39 -5.44
N GLU A 228 32.44 -2.80 -5.79
CA GLU A 228 32.84 -1.47 -5.32
C GLU A 228 31.86 -0.39 -5.75
N ARG A 229 31.41 -0.40 -7.01
CA ARG A 229 30.38 0.54 -7.48
C ARG A 229 29.08 0.38 -6.69
N ASN A 230 28.62 -0.86 -6.50
CA ASN A 230 27.41 -1.15 -5.71
C ASN A 230 27.57 -0.70 -4.24
N LEU A 231 28.76 -0.84 -3.66
CA LEU A 231 29.05 -0.33 -2.32
C LEU A 231 28.99 1.20 -2.25
N VAL A 232 29.52 1.90 -3.26
CA VAL A 232 29.44 3.37 -3.34
C VAL A 232 28.00 3.83 -3.46
N GLU A 233 27.19 3.16 -4.29
CA GLU A 233 25.75 3.41 -4.43
C GLU A 233 25.00 3.16 -3.12
N ALA A 234 25.22 2.02 -2.45
CA ALA A 234 24.62 1.73 -1.15
C ALA A 234 25.01 2.78 -0.09
N LYS A 235 26.29 3.18 -0.03
CA LYS A 235 26.74 4.26 0.86
C LYS A 235 26.16 5.63 0.50
N ALA A 236 25.89 5.89 -0.78
CA ALA A 236 25.20 7.10 -1.22
C ALA A 236 23.75 7.11 -0.71
N GLN A 237 23.03 6.00 -0.84
CA GLN A 237 21.66 5.83 -0.32
C GLN A 237 21.60 6.02 1.21
N VAL A 238 22.56 5.46 1.97
CA VAL A 238 22.65 5.70 3.42
C VAL A 238 22.79 7.20 3.71
N ARG A 239 23.66 7.92 2.98
CA ARG A 239 23.86 9.36 3.18
C ARG A 239 22.63 10.18 2.80
N GLU A 240 21.90 9.79 1.76
CA GLU A 240 20.67 10.43 1.34
C GLU A 240 19.57 10.26 2.39
N LEU A 241 19.32 9.04 2.84
CA LEU A 241 18.35 8.75 3.90
C LEU A 241 18.72 9.42 5.23
N ALA A 242 20.02 9.50 5.55
CA ALA A 242 20.50 10.18 6.75
C ALA A 242 20.31 11.71 6.72
N ARG A 243 20.18 12.33 5.53
CA ARG A 243 19.87 13.76 5.38
C ARG A 243 18.38 14.08 5.52
N GLY A 244 17.53 13.06 5.63
CA GLY A 244 16.08 13.23 5.78
C GLY A 244 15.70 14.12 6.98
N PRO A 245 14.55 14.82 6.90
CA PRO A 245 14.17 15.91 7.81
C PRO A 245 14.00 15.52 9.28
N GLN A 246 13.98 14.22 9.61
CA GLN A 246 13.64 13.76 10.95
C GLN A 246 14.86 13.48 11.84
N GLY A 247 16.08 13.32 11.31
CA GLY A 247 17.27 12.99 12.11
C GLY A 247 17.09 11.79 13.06
N GLN A 248 16.04 11.00 12.86
CA GLN A 248 15.71 9.76 13.54
C GLN A 248 16.10 8.62 12.60
N THR A 249 16.58 7.52 13.19
CA THR A 249 16.96 6.31 12.46
C THR A 249 15.71 5.65 11.87
N SER A 250 15.31 6.09 10.68
CA SER A 250 14.19 5.47 9.95
C SER A 250 14.49 3.98 9.69
N PRO A 251 13.46 3.12 9.63
CA PRO A 251 13.63 1.72 9.24
C PRO A 251 14.38 1.55 7.92
N GLU A 252 14.09 2.42 6.95
CA GLU A 252 14.77 2.47 5.66
C GLU A 252 16.26 2.75 5.79
N LEU A 253 16.66 3.69 6.67
CA LEU A 253 18.06 4.00 6.94
C LEU A 253 18.77 2.79 7.56
N ARG A 254 18.11 2.06 8.48
CA ARG A 254 18.65 0.84 9.08
C ARG A 254 18.86 -0.27 8.05
N LEU A 255 17.89 -0.49 7.17
CA LEU A 255 18.00 -1.44 6.07
C LEU A 255 19.14 -1.06 5.11
N ALA A 256 19.17 0.18 4.64
CA ALA A 256 20.22 0.66 3.73
C ALA A 256 21.62 0.57 4.37
N ALA A 257 21.75 0.90 5.66
CA ALA A 257 23.01 0.78 6.40
C ALA A 257 23.47 -0.69 6.52
N ALA A 258 22.53 -1.61 6.79
CA ALA A 258 22.83 -3.04 6.81
C ALA A 258 23.25 -3.56 5.43
N GLN A 259 22.60 -3.10 4.34
CA GLN A 259 22.98 -3.45 2.98
C GLN A 259 24.38 -2.94 2.64
N ALA A 260 24.68 -1.68 2.95
CA ALA A 260 26.00 -1.10 2.74
C ALA A 260 27.08 -1.85 3.53
N SER A 261 26.81 -2.23 4.79
CA SER A 261 27.75 -3.01 5.60
C SER A 261 27.96 -4.43 5.04
N ALA A 262 26.90 -5.09 4.56
CA ALA A 262 27.00 -6.41 3.94
C ALA A 262 27.81 -6.36 2.62
N GLN A 263 27.58 -5.35 1.78
CA GLN A 263 28.36 -5.12 0.56
C GLN A 263 29.82 -4.77 0.88
N GLU A 264 30.09 -4.00 1.93
CA GLU A 264 31.45 -3.67 2.36
C GLU A 264 32.24 -4.92 2.74
N ARG A 265 31.64 -5.83 3.51
CA ARG A 265 32.26 -7.12 3.84
C ARG A 265 32.57 -7.95 2.60
N TYR A 266 31.69 -7.93 1.60
CA TYR A 266 31.89 -8.66 0.36
C TYR A 266 33.01 -8.07 -0.51
N VAL A 267 33.09 -6.75 -0.63
CA VAL A 267 34.20 -6.07 -1.32
C VAL A 267 35.53 -6.35 -0.63
N VAL A 268 35.59 -6.28 0.71
CA VAL A 268 36.80 -6.64 1.48
C VAL A 268 37.19 -8.09 1.22
N TRP A 269 36.22 -9.01 1.27
CA TRP A 269 36.47 -10.42 0.97
C TRP A 269 37.02 -10.64 -0.45
N LEU A 270 36.47 -9.97 -1.47
CA LEU A 270 36.97 -10.06 -2.85
C LEU A 270 38.42 -9.57 -2.96
N ARG A 271 38.73 -8.43 -2.34
CA ARG A 271 40.09 -7.85 -2.32
C ARG A 271 41.12 -8.76 -1.66
N ASP A 272 40.71 -9.48 -0.61
CA ASP A 272 41.60 -10.39 0.11
C ASP A 272 41.77 -11.74 -0.61
N VAL A 273 40.68 -12.29 -1.16
CA VAL A 273 40.66 -13.63 -1.76
C VAL A 273 41.17 -13.65 -3.20
N LEU A 274 40.75 -12.73 -4.08
CA LEU A 274 41.13 -12.79 -5.49
C LEU A 274 42.66 -12.82 -5.73
N PRO A 275 43.49 -12.02 -5.03
CA PRO A 275 44.94 -12.04 -5.24
C PRO A 275 45.62 -13.32 -4.74
N THR A 276 45.03 -14.01 -3.76
CA THR A 276 45.59 -15.18 -3.07
C THR A 276 44.98 -16.51 -3.53
N HIS A 277 43.91 -16.46 -4.33
CA HIS A 277 43.20 -17.65 -4.77
C HIS A 277 44.07 -18.56 -5.67
N PRO A 278 44.01 -19.90 -5.51
CA PRO A 278 44.79 -20.85 -6.32
C PRO A 278 44.63 -20.69 -7.83
N ALA A 279 43.47 -20.22 -8.30
CA ALA A 279 43.21 -19.96 -9.72
C ALA A 279 44.23 -19.00 -10.36
N ARG A 280 44.73 -18.01 -9.61
CA ARG A 280 45.75 -17.08 -10.12
C ARG A 280 47.10 -17.77 -10.36
N VAL A 281 47.51 -18.63 -9.42
CA VAL A 281 48.76 -19.40 -9.52
C VAL A 281 48.64 -20.44 -10.63
N ALA A 282 47.51 -21.14 -10.71
CA ALA A 282 47.24 -22.11 -11.78
C ALA A 282 47.23 -21.46 -13.17
N ARG A 283 46.63 -20.26 -13.30
CA ARG A 283 46.69 -19.44 -14.52
C ARG A 283 48.12 -19.14 -14.94
N ALA A 284 48.94 -18.62 -14.03
CA ALA A 284 50.32 -18.26 -14.31
C ALA A 284 51.16 -19.49 -14.74
N ARG A 285 50.96 -20.63 -14.07
CA ARG A 285 51.62 -21.89 -14.41
C ARG A 285 51.20 -22.43 -15.79
N ALA A 286 49.91 -22.37 -16.10
CA ALA A 286 49.40 -22.77 -17.41
C ALA A 286 49.98 -21.87 -18.53
N GLU A 287 50.06 -20.57 -18.29
CA GLU A 287 50.68 -19.60 -19.22
C GLU A 287 52.16 -19.91 -19.46
N GLU A 288 52.92 -20.14 -18.39
CA GLU A 288 54.33 -20.49 -18.43
C GLU A 288 54.57 -21.77 -19.26
N LEU A 289 53.86 -22.86 -18.96
CA LEU A 289 54.03 -24.15 -19.66
C LEU A 289 53.57 -24.09 -21.13
N LEU A 290 52.53 -23.31 -21.45
CA LEU A 290 52.11 -23.07 -22.83
C LEU A 290 53.15 -22.26 -23.60
N SER A 291 53.82 -21.31 -22.95
CA SER A 291 54.91 -20.53 -23.54
C SER A 291 56.15 -21.38 -23.79
N ALA A 292 56.46 -22.30 -22.86
CA ALA A 292 57.57 -23.25 -22.94
C ALA A 292 57.33 -24.40 -23.93
N ARG A 293 56.11 -24.54 -24.47
CA ARG A 293 55.69 -25.67 -25.33
C ARG A 293 55.89 -27.05 -24.67
N ALA A 294 55.61 -27.17 -23.38
CA ALA A 294 55.60 -28.46 -22.67
C ALA A 294 54.24 -29.15 -22.83
N GLY A 295 54.06 -29.99 -23.85
CA GLY A 295 52.74 -30.45 -24.32
C GLY A 295 51.83 -31.07 -23.25
N ASP A 296 52.25 -32.19 -22.66
CA ASP A 296 51.43 -32.92 -21.69
C ASP A 296 51.32 -32.17 -20.35
N GLU A 297 52.39 -31.50 -19.91
CA GLU A 297 52.40 -30.70 -18.69
C GLU A 297 51.50 -29.46 -18.80
N ALA A 298 51.49 -28.79 -19.96
CA ALA A 298 50.61 -27.67 -20.24
C ALA A 298 49.15 -28.10 -20.28
N ALA A 299 48.85 -29.30 -20.80
CA ALA A 299 47.50 -29.85 -20.78
C ALA A 299 47.00 -30.01 -19.34
N ALA A 300 47.81 -30.65 -18.48
CA ALA A 300 47.48 -30.81 -17.05
C ALA A 300 47.32 -29.46 -16.34
N ALA A 301 48.20 -28.48 -16.61
CA ALA A 301 48.10 -27.15 -15.98
C ALA A 301 46.87 -26.35 -16.44
N VAL A 302 46.43 -26.50 -17.70
CA VAL A 302 45.18 -25.89 -18.18
C VAL A 302 43.96 -26.55 -17.51
N ASP A 303 43.98 -27.86 -17.28
CA ASP A 303 42.94 -28.56 -16.51
C ASP A 303 42.91 -28.11 -15.04
N ASP A 304 44.08 -27.99 -14.39
CA ASP A 304 44.21 -27.46 -13.03
C ASP A 304 43.66 -26.03 -12.93
N PHE A 305 43.95 -25.17 -13.92
CA PHE A 305 43.40 -23.83 -13.99
C PHE A 305 41.88 -23.84 -14.13
N ALA A 306 41.31 -24.70 -14.97
CA ALA A 306 39.87 -24.84 -15.11
C ALA A 306 39.19 -25.26 -13.80
N ALA A 307 39.75 -26.25 -13.10
CA ALA A 307 39.23 -26.71 -11.81
C ALA A 307 39.32 -25.61 -10.74
N ALA A 308 40.45 -24.91 -10.65
CA ALA A 308 40.63 -23.81 -9.71
C ALA A 308 39.69 -22.62 -10.00
N LEU A 309 39.39 -22.35 -11.29
CA LEU A 309 38.42 -21.32 -11.67
C LEU A 309 36.98 -21.71 -11.28
N ALA A 310 36.59 -22.97 -11.43
CA ALA A 310 35.28 -23.45 -10.99
C ALA A 310 35.12 -23.34 -9.47
N GLN A 311 36.19 -23.62 -8.70
CA GLN A 311 36.20 -23.39 -7.26
C GLN A 311 36.05 -21.89 -6.93
N LEU A 312 36.78 -21.02 -7.63
CA LEU A 312 36.66 -19.56 -7.44
C LEU A 312 35.22 -19.08 -7.65
N GLN A 313 34.54 -19.57 -8.69
CA GLN A 313 33.14 -19.22 -8.97
C GLN A 313 32.22 -19.67 -7.84
N THR A 314 32.45 -20.87 -7.28
CA THR A 314 31.69 -21.39 -6.14
C THR A 314 31.91 -20.55 -4.88
N ASP A 315 33.16 -20.17 -4.61
CA ASP A 315 33.52 -19.34 -3.45
C ASP A 315 32.93 -17.93 -3.56
N ILE A 316 32.99 -17.32 -4.75
CA ILE A 316 32.35 -16.01 -5.03
C ILE A 316 30.84 -16.09 -4.83
N ALA A 317 30.19 -17.15 -5.34
CA ALA A 317 28.75 -17.34 -5.14
C ALA A 317 28.39 -17.49 -3.65
N ALA A 318 29.15 -18.29 -2.90
CA ALA A 318 28.95 -18.47 -1.46
C ALA A 318 29.19 -17.17 -0.66
N ALA A 319 30.19 -16.37 -1.04
CA ALA A 319 30.46 -15.07 -0.43
C ALA A 319 29.35 -14.06 -0.75
N ARG A 320 28.89 -14.02 -2.00
CA ARG A 320 27.77 -13.17 -2.42
C ARG A 320 26.49 -13.53 -1.67
N ASP A 321 26.23 -14.81 -1.45
CA ASP A 321 25.07 -15.26 -0.67
C ASP A 321 25.09 -14.73 0.78
N ARG A 322 26.27 -14.44 1.36
CA ARG A 322 26.40 -13.78 2.68
C ARG A 322 26.03 -12.29 2.66
N THR A 323 25.88 -11.67 1.48
CA THR A 323 25.40 -10.28 1.35
C THR A 323 23.89 -10.15 1.44
N VAL A 324 23.16 -11.27 1.31
CA VAL A 324 21.71 -11.30 1.44
C VAL A 324 21.35 -11.08 2.91
N ILE A 325 20.67 -9.97 3.18
CA ILE A 325 20.20 -9.59 4.53
C ILE A 325 18.68 -9.61 4.65
N THR A 326 17.98 -10.04 3.61
CA THR A 326 16.51 -10.18 3.56
C THR A 326 16.10 -11.62 3.27
N GLY A 327 14.99 -12.06 3.87
CA GLY A 327 14.35 -13.35 3.65
C GLY A 327 12.92 -13.18 3.17
N SER A 328 12.16 -14.27 3.23
CA SER A 328 10.72 -14.28 2.90
C SER A 328 9.92 -14.90 4.05
N VAL A 329 8.70 -14.41 4.27
CA VAL A 329 7.78 -14.92 5.28
C VAL A 329 6.44 -15.24 4.64
N THR A 330 5.97 -16.47 4.82
CA THR A 330 4.62 -16.89 4.44
C THR A 330 3.69 -16.73 5.65
N LEU A 331 2.62 -15.98 5.45
CA LEU A 331 1.63 -15.61 6.45
C LEU A 331 0.31 -16.32 6.15
N GLY A 332 -0.12 -17.17 7.06
CA GLY A 332 -1.38 -17.90 7.00
C GLY A 332 -2.31 -17.56 8.17
N ALA A 333 -3.58 -17.92 8.02
CA ALA A 333 -4.51 -18.00 9.14
C ALA A 333 -5.55 -19.09 8.85
N ASN A 334 -6.20 -19.60 9.89
CA ASN A 334 -7.30 -20.57 9.74
C ASN A 334 -8.54 -19.98 9.00
N GLN A 335 -8.61 -18.65 8.87
CA GLN A 335 -9.59 -17.94 8.07
C GLN A 335 -8.87 -17.08 7.02
N ASN A 336 -9.40 -17.04 5.80
CA ASN A 336 -8.87 -16.17 4.73
C ASN A 336 -9.27 -14.71 4.98
N GLY A 337 -8.49 -13.77 4.43
CA GLY A 337 -8.81 -12.34 4.51
C GLY A 337 -8.51 -11.70 5.87
N VAL A 338 -7.83 -12.40 6.78
CA VAL A 338 -7.36 -11.85 8.05
C VAL A 338 -6.34 -10.77 7.77
N GLN A 339 -6.51 -9.58 8.34
CA GLN A 339 -5.54 -8.50 8.19
C GLN A 339 -4.28 -8.85 8.96
N TRP A 340 -3.13 -8.52 8.42
CA TRP A 340 -1.86 -8.70 9.12
C TRP A 340 -1.01 -7.43 9.06
N ARG A 341 -0.17 -7.27 10.08
CA ARG A 341 0.85 -6.22 10.21
C ARG A 341 2.16 -6.89 10.62
N LEU A 342 3.16 -6.84 9.76
CA LEU A 342 4.51 -7.36 10.00
C LEU A 342 5.45 -6.19 10.27
N VAL A 343 6.18 -6.24 11.39
CA VAL A 343 7.29 -5.35 11.70
C VAL A 343 8.56 -6.19 11.72
N ASP A 344 9.49 -5.91 10.80
CA ASP A 344 10.72 -6.69 10.67
C ASP A 344 11.82 -6.28 11.66
N ALA A 345 12.98 -6.94 11.59
CA ALA A 345 14.13 -6.67 12.48
C ALA A 345 14.70 -5.24 12.36
N PHE A 346 14.44 -4.55 11.24
CA PHE A 346 14.81 -3.14 11.05
C PHE A 346 13.64 -2.19 11.37
N GLY A 347 12.51 -2.70 11.85
CA GLY A 347 11.32 -1.93 12.18
C GLY A 347 10.52 -1.48 10.96
N LEU A 348 10.75 -2.07 9.79
CA LEU A 348 9.97 -1.76 8.60
C LEU A 348 8.60 -2.45 8.73
N GLU A 349 7.56 -1.65 8.64
CA GLU A 349 6.19 -2.12 8.76
C GLU A 349 5.58 -2.43 7.41
N ARG A 350 4.90 -3.58 7.31
CA ARG A 350 4.15 -4.01 6.13
C ARG A 350 2.78 -4.52 6.56
N ARG A 351 1.79 -4.38 5.68
CA ARG A 351 0.41 -4.80 5.95
C ARG A 351 -0.20 -5.49 4.74
N GLY A 352 -1.20 -6.35 5.00
CA GLY A 352 -1.95 -7.04 3.94
C GLY A 352 -3.03 -7.95 4.53
N THR A 353 -3.47 -8.93 3.75
CA THR A 353 -4.44 -9.96 4.18
C THR A 353 -3.91 -11.38 3.92
N THR A 354 -4.36 -12.38 4.67
CA THR A 354 -3.97 -13.79 4.50
C THR A 354 -4.75 -14.49 3.36
N PRO A 355 -4.17 -15.48 2.66
CA PRO A 355 -2.76 -15.89 2.70
C PRO A 355 -1.85 -14.90 1.96
N ALA A 356 -0.63 -14.71 2.45
CA ALA A 356 0.35 -13.84 1.79
C ALA A 356 1.78 -14.40 1.92
N THR A 357 2.61 -14.15 0.91
CA THR A 357 4.07 -14.34 1.00
C THR A 357 4.73 -12.98 0.87
N VAL A 358 5.38 -12.53 1.94
CA VAL A 358 6.09 -11.25 2.00
C VAL A 358 7.57 -11.51 1.71
N THR A 359 8.07 -11.08 0.55
CA THR A 359 9.49 -11.15 0.18
C THR A 359 10.28 -9.98 0.77
N ASP A 360 11.60 -10.01 0.73
CA ASP A 360 12.47 -8.88 1.13
C ASP A 360 12.30 -8.43 2.60
N VAL A 361 11.94 -9.33 3.51
CA VAL A 361 11.82 -9.04 4.94
C VAL A 361 13.19 -9.09 5.60
N ALA A 362 13.56 -8.09 6.40
CA ALA A 362 14.86 -8.11 7.08
C ALA A 362 15.09 -9.41 7.88
N MET A 363 16.25 -10.04 7.70
CA MET A 363 16.64 -11.19 8.52
C MET A 363 16.82 -10.78 9.99
N GLY A 364 16.34 -11.61 10.90
CA GLY A 364 16.34 -11.36 12.34
C GLY A 364 14.97 -11.62 12.99
N GLU A 365 14.81 -11.21 14.24
CA GLU A 365 13.50 -11.28 14.93
C GLU A 365 12.58 -10.16 14.43
N GLY A 366 11.41 -10.55 13.93
CA GLY A 366 10.29 -9.67 13.63
C GLY A 366 9.05 -10.05 14.43
N GLU A 367 8.01 -9.22 14.30
CA GLU A 367 6.72 -9.42 14.96
C GLU A 367 5.61 -9.31 13.90
N VAL A 368 4.71 -10.30 13.88
CA VAL A 368 3.50 -10.31 13.04
C VAL A 368 2.28 -10.22 13.95
N THR A 369 1.44 -9.24 13.70
CA THR A 369 0.14 -9.08 14.34
C THR A 369 -0.94 -9.41 13.33
N PHE A 370 -1.81 -10.36 13.67
CA PHE A 370 -2.98 -10.72 12.88
C PHE A 370 -4.23 -10.12 13.53
N GLU A 371 -5.06 -9.45 12.73
CA GLU A 371 -6.25 -8.71 13.15
C GLU A 371 -7.47 -9.21 12.39
N LEU A 372 -8.47 -9.67 13.13
CA LEU A 372 -9.75 -10.14 12.60
C LEU A 372 -10.85 -9.69 13.55
N ALA A 373 -11.56 -8.61 13.27
CA ALA A 373 -12.69 -8.20 14.12
C ALA A 373 -13.78 -9.29 14.06
N PRO A 374 -14.38 -9.71 15.21
CA PRO A 374 -14.29 -9.13 16.56
C PRO A 374 -13.23 -9.76 17.49
N TYR A 375 -12.31 -10.58 16.97
CA TYR A 375 -11.28 -11.25 17.76
C TYR A 375 -10.20 -10.28 18.27
N PRO A 376 -9.60 -10.57 19.45
CA PRO A 376 -8.41 -9.86 19.89
C PRO A 376 -7.25 -10.11 18.90
N PRO A 377 -6.33 -9.14 18.72
CA PRO A 377 -5.19 -9.30 17.83
C PRO A 377 -4.26 -10.42 18.32
N VAL A 378 -3.80 -11.25 17.39
CA VAL A 378 -2.86 -12.35 17.66
C VAL A 378 -1.46 -11.90 17.26
N VAL A 379 -0.58 -11.71 18.24
CA VAL A 379 0.81 -11.30 18.03
C VAL A 379 1.72 -12.53 18.07
N LYS A 380 2.56 -12.70 17.04
CA LYS A 380 3.53 -13.81 16.90
C LYS A 380 4.90 -13.24 16.58
N LYS A 381 5.93 -13.74 17.28
CA LYS A 381 7.33 -13.49 16.90
C LYS A 381 7.72 -14.40 15.75
N VAL A 382 8.46 -13.87 14.78
CA VAL A 382 8.99 -14.61 13.64
C VAL A 382 10.49 -14.41 13.54
N ALA A 383 11.25 -15.51 13.47
CA ALA A 383 12.68 -15.47 13.17
C ALA A 383 12.85 -15.59 11.65
N VAL A 384 13.10 -14.46 10.99
CA VAL A 384 13.31 -14.41 9.54
C VAL A 384 14.74 -14.83 9.25
N THR A 385 14.90 -15.92 8.50
CA THR A 385 16.18 -16.43 8.04
C THR A 385 16.26 -16.35 6.52
N LYS A 386 17.30 -16.94 5.92
CA LYS A 386 17.38 -17.12 4.45
C LYS A 386 16.27 -18.02 3.91
N THR A 387 15.82 -18.97 4.72
CA THR A 387 14.72 -19.88 4.36
C THR A 387 13.37 -19.23 4.63
N VAL A 388 12.34 -19.64 3.88
CA VAL A 388 10.98 -19.14 4.05
C VAL A 388 10.49 -19.48 5.46
N ALA A 389 10.19 -18.46 6.26
CA ALA A 389 9.56 -18.66 7.57
C ALA A 389 8.05 -18.74 7.39
N GLU A 390 7.40 -19.70 8.04
CA GLU A 390 5.93 -19.83 8.03
C GLU A 390 5.35 -19.39 9.36
N VAL A 391 4.36 -18.51 9.32
CA VAL A 391 3.64 -18.03 10.51
C VAL A 391 2.15 -18.13 10.23
N SER A 392 1.44 -18.85 11.10
CA SER A 392 -0.02 -18.95 11.04
C SER A 392 -0.66 -18.44 12.33
N ALA A 393 -1.83 -17.82 12.20
CA ALA A 393 -2.69 -17.46 13.32
C ALA A 393 -3.99 -18.28 13.31
N ASP A 394 -4.37 -18.75 14.50
CA ASP A 394 -5.62 -19.49 14.72
C ASP A 394 -6.61 -18.63 15.50
N PHE A 395 -7.72 -18.30 14.86
CA PHE A 395 -8.84 -17.61 15.48
C PHE A 395 -9.88 -18.64 15.91
N VAL A 396 -9.77 -19.10 17.15
CA VAL A 396 -10.66 -20.12 17.73
C VAL A 396 -11.94 -19.45 18.26
N PRO A 397 -13.13 -19.80 17.75
CA PRO A 397 -14.39 -19.29 18.30
C PRO A 397 -14.57 -19.75 19.75
N ALA A 398 -15.33 -18.99 20.51
CA ALA A 398 -15.71 -19.39 21.86
C ALA A 398 -16.74 -20.52 21.82
N ARG A 399 -16.77 -21.34 22.87
CA ARG A 399 -17.78 -22.39 23.05
C ARG A 399 -18.67 -22.01 24.23
N VAL A 400 -19.97 -21.84 24.00
CA VAL A 400 -20.92 -21.48 25.05
C VAL A 400 -21.94 -22.60 25.21
N THR A 401 -21.94 -23.23 26.38
CA THR A 401 -22.98 -24.19 26.77
C THR A 401 -24.11 -23.42 27.44
N LEU A 402 -25.30 -23.47 26.86
CA LEU A 402 -26.47 -22.81 27.42
C LEU A 402 -27.42 -23.83 28.02
N ARG A 403 -27.76 -23.63 29.30
CA ARG A 403 -28.74 -24.44 30.01
C ARG A 403 -29.90 -23.55 30.44
N ALA A 404 -31.09 -23.86 29.93
CA ALA A 404 -32.31 -23.14 30.23
C ALA A 404 -33.21 -23.94 31.17
N THR A 405 -33.92 -23.23 32.06
CA THR A 405 -34.98 -23.79 32.90
C THR A 405 -36.28 -23.09 32.52
N PRO A 406 -37.35 -23.81 32.11
CA PRO A 406 -37.56 -25.26 32.19
C PRO A 406 -36.77 -26.09 31.15
N ALA A 407 -36.63 -27.39 31.39
CA ALA A 407 -35.79 -28.28 30.56
C ALA A 407 -36.21 -28.33 29.07
N HIS A 408 -37.48 -28.09 28.76
CA HIS A 408 -38.03 -28.09 27.40
C HIS A 408 -37.92 -26.72 26.69
N ALA A 409 -37.21 -25.75 27.28
CA ALA A 409 -36.96 -24.47 26.63
C ALA A 409 -36.12 -24.65 25.36
N ARG A 410 -36.50 -23.92 24.31
CA ARG A 410 -35.83 -23.85 23.02
C ARG A 410 -34.92 -22.63 22.97
N ILE A 411 -33.70 -22.82 22.49
CA ILE A 411 -32.71 -21.75 22.34
C ILE A 411 -32.65 -21.34 20.88
N LEU A 412 -32.88 -20.07 20.58
CA LEU A 412 -32.81 -19.49 19.24
C LEU A 412 -31.56 -18.61 19.14
N TRP A 413 -30.65 -18.98 18.25
CA TRP A 413 -29.47 -18.19 17.91
C TRP A 413 -29.35 -18.10 16.38
N ASP A 414 -29.19 -16.87 15.88
CA ASP A 414 -29.12 -16.58 14.43
C ASP A 414 -30.30 -17.18 13.64
N GLY A 415 -31.50 -17.12 14.25
CA GLY A 415 -32.73 -17.70 13.71
C GLY A 415 -32.80 -19.23 13.72
N LYS A 416 -31.75 -19.92 14.17
CA LYS A 416 -31.70 -21.39 14.27
C LYS A 416 -32.04 -21.85 15.69
N SER A 417 -32.84 -22.91 15.76
CA SER A 417 -33.21 -23.57 17.01
C SER A 417 -32.13 -24.55 17.44
N HIS A 418 -31.78 -24.51 18.72
CA HIS A 418 -30.85 -25.41 19.39
C HIS A 418 -31.51 -26.03 20.62
N ASP A 419 -31.13 -27.27 20.93
CA ASP A 419 -31.62 -27.98 22.10
C ASP A 419 -31.00 -27.41 23.39
N ASN A 420 -31.74 -27.50 24.49
CA ASN A 420 -31.24 -27.14 25.79
C ASN A 420 -30.00 -27.97 26.17
N GLY A 421 -28.92 -27.31 26.60
CA GLY A 421 -27.62 -27.94 26.87
C GLY A 421 -26.69 -28.04 25.66
N SER A 422 -27.09 -27.55 24.47
CA SER A 422 -26.22 -27.52 23.29
C SER A 422 -25.00 -26.60 23.48
N ILE A 423 -23.87 -27.00 22.91
CA ILE A 423 -22.65 -26.18 22.83
C ILE A 423 -22.72 -25.32 21.57
N LEU A 424 -22.81 -24.01 21.73
CA LEU A 424 -22.79 -23.04 20.64
C LEU A 424 -21.36 -22.58 20.35
N SER A 425 -20.95 -22.58 19.08
CA SER A 425 -19.67 -22.02 18.67
C SER A 425 -19.86 -20.57 18.23
N LEU A 426 -19.55 -19.65 19.14
CA LEU A 426 -19.82 -18.22 18.97
C LEU A 426 -18.53 -17.46 18.66
N THR A 427 -18.59 -16.53 17.71
CA THR A 427 -17.52 -15.53 17.54
C THR A 427 -17.46 -14.62 18.77
N PRO A 428 -16.32 -13.98 19.09
CA PRO A 428 -16.20 -13.07 20.24
C PRO A 428 -16.91 -11.71 20.03
N ALA A 429 -18.01 -11.71 19.30
CA ALA A 429 -18.92 -10.58 19.16
C ALA A 429 -20.05 -10.67 20.20
N ARG A 430 -20.80 -9.58 20.31
CA ARG A 430 -22.06 -9.54 21.05
C ARG A 430 -23.11 -10.36 20.31
N HIS A 431 -23.61 -11.43 20.94
CA HIS A 431 -24.70 -12.25 20.44
C HIS A 431 -25.96 -12.01 21.27
N VAL A 432 -27.10 -11.86 20.58
CA VAL A 432 -28.41 -11.89 21.21
C VAL A 432 -28.95 -13.31 21.06
N ILE A 433 -29.26 -13.95 22.18
CA ILE A 433 -29.78 -15.31 22.20
C ILE A 433 -31.16 -15.26 22.82
N ARG A 434 -32.16 -15.76 22.10
CA ARG A 434 -33.55 -15.75 22.53
C ARG A 434 -33.92 -17.14 23.04
N ILE A 435 -34.46 -17.22 24.24
CA ILE A 435 -34.85 -18.47 24.88
C ILE A 435 -36.36 -18.44 25.06
N GLU A 436 -37.04 -19.48 24.60
CA GLU A 436 -38.50 -19.57 24.61
C GLU A 436 -38.96 -20.92 25.16
N ALA A 437 -40.06 -20.92 25.90
CA ALA A 437 -40.76 -22.14 26.30
C ALA A 437 -42.27 -21.85 26.30
N GLU A 438 -43.07 -22.86 25.97
CA GLU A 438 -44.52 -22.73 26.00
C GLU A 438 -45.01 -22.43 27.42
N GLY A 439 -45.83 -21.39 27.59
CA GLY A 439 -46.29 -20.92 28.90
C GLY A 439 -45.31 -20.01 29.66
N PHE A 440 -44.19 -19.62 29.05
CA PHE A 440 -43.20 -18.69 29.62
C PHE A 440 -43.01 -17.48 28.70
N ALA A 441 -42.67 -16.32 29.28
CA ALA A 441 -42.28 -15.17 28.47
C ALA A 441 -40.92 -15.44 27.80
N PRO A 442 -40.76 -15.12 26.50
CA PRO A 442 -39.48 -15.24 25.84
C PRO A 442 -38.46 -14.31 26.50
N ARG A 443 -37.23 -14.79 26.69
CA ARG A 443 -36.15 -14.02 27.29
C ARG A 443 -34.99 -13.89 26.31
N GLU A 444 -34.59 -12.65 26.05
CA GLU A 444 -33.37 -12.37 25.30
C GLU A 444 -32.22 -12.14 26.27
N ILE A 445 -31.13 -12.90 26.09
CA ILE A 445 -29.89 -12.71 26.83
C ILE A 445 -28.82 -12.18 25.91
N LEU A 446 -27.93 -11.38 26.50
CA LEU A 446 -26.74 -10.91 25.83
C LEU A 446 -25.54 -11.78 26.21
N VAL A 447 -24.93 -12.42 25.23
CA VAL A 447 -23.71 -13.20 25.44
C VAL A 447 -22.57 -12.53 24.70
N VAL A 448 -21.51 -12.19 25.43
CA VAL A 448 -20.24 -11.70 24.86
C VAL A 448 -19.18 -12.72 25.24
N PRO A 449 -18.94 -13.72 24.37
CA PRO A 449 -18.07 -14.82 24.73
C PRO A 449 -16.61 -14.48 24.42
N ASN A 450 -15.69 -14.90 25.30
CA ASN A 450 -14.26 -14.63 25.09
C ASN A 450 -13.67 -15.64 24.11
N ALA A 451 -12.91 -15.17 23.11
CA ALA A 451 -12.29 -16.02 22.10
C ALA A 451 -11.52 -17.20 22.73
N GLY A 452 -11.68 -18.40 22.17
CA GLY A 452 -11.00 -19.62 22.65
C GLY A 452 -11.40 -20.12 24.04
N THR A 453 -12.39 -19.51 24.71
CA THR A 453 -12.87 -19.97 26.01
C THR A 453 -14.13 -20.81 25.89
N GLU A 454 -14.29 -21.73 26.85
CA GLU A 454 -15.55 -22.43 27.06
C GLU A 454 -16.27 -21.82 28.27
N SER A 455 -17.52 -21.40 28.09
CA SER A 455 -18.34 -20.85 29.17
C SER A 455 -19.67 -21.57 29.25
N ALA A 456 -20.20 -21.70 30.46
CA ALA A 456 -21.55 -22.20 30.69
C ALA A 456 -22.41 -21.07 31.24
N GLN A 457 -23.60 -20.88 30.68
CA GLN A 457 -24.59 -19.99 31.25
C GLN A 457 -25.88 -20.75 31.55
N GLU A 458 -26.41 -20.48 32.73
CA GLU A 458 -27.73 -20.97 33.16
C GLU A 458 -28.72 -19.82 33.10
N VAL A 459 -29.87 -20.06 32.47
CA VAL A 459 -30.92 -19.04 32.30
C VAL A 459 -32.26 -19.60 32.71
N SER A 460 -32.87 -19.01 33.73
CA SER A 460 -34.24 -19.31 34.11
C SER A 460 -35.21 -18.43 33.33
N LEU A 461 -36.25 -19.03 32.75
CA LEU A 461 -37.42 -18.31 32.27
C LEU A 461 -38.40 -18.14 33.43
N ASP A 462 -38.87 -16.92 33.63
CA ASP A 462 -39.91 -16.66 34.63
C ASP A 462 -41.25 -17.11 34.03
N GLN A 463 -42.02 -17.90 34.79
CA GLN A 463 -43.42 -18.14 34.46
C GLN A 463 -44.10 -16.78 34.44
N SER A 464 -44.45 -16.31 33.25
CA SER A 464 -44.91 -14.95 33.11
C SER A 464 -46.26 -14.79 33.80
N ALA A 465 -46.29 -13.98 34.86
CA ALA A 465 -47.53 -13.40 35.37
C ALA A 465 -48.30 -12.66 34.24
N GLN A 466 -47.58 -12.20 33.21
CA GLN A 466 -48.15 -11.63 31.98
C GLN A 466 -48.83 -12.65 31.07
N ALA A 467 -48.36 -13.90 30.88
CA ALA A 467 -49.16 -14.88 30.12
C ALA A 467 -50.42 -15.28 30.88
N TYR A 468 -50.35 -15.31 32.22
CA TYR A 468 -51.53 -15.48 33.05
C TYR A 468 -52.50 -14.29 32.89
N ALA A 469 -52.00 -13.05 32.98
CA ALA A 469 -52.80 -11.83 32.84
C ALA A 469 -53.31 -11.58 31.42
N LEU A 470 -52.55 -11.90 30.37
CA LEU A 470 -53.02 -11.80 28.97
C LEU A 470 -54.10 -12.83 28.68
N GLU A 471 -53.98 -14.05 29.23
CA GLU A 471 -55.04 -15.03 29.09
C GLU A 471 -56.27 -14.64 29.93
N GLU A 472 -56.08 -14.03 31.10
CA GLU A 472 -57.17 -13.46 31.91
C GLU A 472 -57.85 -12.26 31.20
N ILE A 473 -57.08 -11.38 30.56
CA ILE A 473 -57.58 -10.27 29.73
C ILE A 473 -58.30 -10.82 28.48
N ARG A 474 -57.78 -11.86 27.83
CA ARG A 474 -58.46 -12.52 26.70
C ARG A 474 -59.75 -13.21 27.13
N VAL A 475 -59.78 -13.81 28.31
CA VAL A 475 -60.98 -14.41 28.91
C VAL A 475 -62.01 -13.32 29.26
N LEU A 476 -61.57 -12.22 29.87
CA LEU A 476 -62.41 -11.06 30.17
C LEU A 476 -62.94 -10.40 28.89
N ALA A 477 -62.11 -10.25 27.86
CA ALA A 477 -62.50 -9.70 26.56
C ALA A 477 -63.49 -10.60 25.80
N ARG A 478 -63.32 -11.93 25.84
CA ARG A 478 -64.30 -12.88 25.28
C ARG A 478 -65.64 -12.83 26.03
N SER A 479 -65.62 -12.49 27.32
CA SER A 479 -66.83 -12.34 28.13
C SER A 479 -67.56 -10.99 27.91
N SER A 480 -66.86 -9.94 27.44
CA SER A 480 -67.43 -8.59 27.28
C SER A 480 -68.19 -8.36 25.97
N LYS A 481 -68.21 -9.33 25.04
CA LYS A 481 -68.99 -9.34 23.78
C LYS A 481 -70.50 -9.03 23.96
N ARG A 482 -71.01 -8.96 25.19
CA ARG A 482 -72.41 -8.66 25.52
C ARG A 482 -72.70 -7.20 25.88
N GLN A 483 -71.71 -6.33 26.07
CA GLN A 483 -71.94 -4.91 26.38
C GLN A 483 -71.20 -4.02 25.39
N ASN A 484 -71.97 -3.44 24.47
CA ASN A 484 -71.55 -2.62 23.34
C ASN A 484 -71.08 -1.21 23.76
N SER A 485 -70.23 -1.11 24.79
CA SER A 485 -69.69 0.16 25.26
C SER A 485 -68.29 0.38 24.70
N THR A 486 -68.17 1.34 23.80
CA THR A 486 -66.93 1.88 23.21
C THR A 486 -65.85 2.19 24.25
N VAL A 487 -66.23 2.51 25.49
CA VAL A 487 -65.34 2.76 26.63
C VAL A 487 -64.49 1.54 27.00
N TRP A 488 -65.06 0.33 26.99
CA TRP A 488 -64.34 -0.90 27.35
C TRP A 488 -63.36 -1.34 26.26
N VAL A 489 -63.65 -1.02 25.00
CA VAL A 489 -62.72 -1.28 23.90
C VAL A 489 -61.50 -0.37 24.02
N GLY A 490 -61.69 0.90 24.41
CA GLY A 490 -60.60 1.82 24.72
C GLY A 490 -59.69 1.30 25.83
N TYR A 491 -60.26 0.89 26.98
CA TYR A 491 -59.47 0.35 28.09
C TYR A 491 -58.74 -0.96 27.76
N ALA A 492 -59.36 -1.84 26.97
CA ALA A 492 -58.70 -3.07 26.53
C ALA A 492 -57.53 -2.79 25.58
N VAL A 493 -57.70 -1.88 24.62
CA VAL A 493 -56.62 -1.42 23.72
C VAL A 493 -55.51 -0.76 24.52
N GLU A 494 -55.83 0.13 25.48
CA GLU A 494 -54.84 0.73 26.39
C GLU A 494 -54.12 -0.32 27.24
N ALA A 495 -54.82 -1.36 27.70
CA ALA A 495 -54.21 -2.45 28.45
C ALA A 495 -53.27 -3.31 27.58
N PHE A 496 -53.65 -3.63 26.34
CA PHE A 496 -52.77 -4.31 25.39
C PHE A 496 -51.52 -3.47 25.08
N LEU A 497 -51.69 -2.15 24.87
CA LEU A 497 -50.58 -1.22 24.63
C LEU A 497 -49.69 -1.06 25.86
N ALA A 498 -50.25 -0.96 27.06
CA ALA A 498 -49.50 -0.90 28.32
C ALA A 498 -48.73 -2.20 28.59
N ALA A 499 -49.23 -3.34 28.11
CA ALA A 499 -48.55 -4.63 28.14
C ALA A 499 -47.51 -4.82 27.00
N GLY A 500 -47.39 -3.87 26.06
CA GLY A 500 -46.49 -3.95 24.92
C GLY A 500 -46.95 -4.85 23.76
N ASP A 501 -48.17 -5.40 23.82
CA ASP A 501 -48.76 -6.24 22.77
C ASP A 501 -49.50 -5.39 21.73
N VAL A 502 -48.74 -4.68 20.91
CA VAL A 502 -49.27 -3.75 19.89
C VAL A 502 -50.11 -4.48 18.83
N LEU A 503 -49.73 -5.71 18.47
CA LEU A 503 -50.49 -6.53 17.51
C LEU A 503 -51.81 -7.02 18.12
N GLY A 504 -51.80 -7.40 19.40
CA GLY A 504 -53.02 -7.71 20.14
C GLY A 504 -53.95 -6.51 20.26
N ALA A 505 -53.41 -5.32 20.53
CA ALA A 505 -54.18 -4.07 20.56
C ALA A 505 -54.85 -3.76 19.20
N LEU A 506 -54.10 -3.92 18.11
CA LEU A 506 -54.58 -3.69 16.74
C LEU A 506 -55.66 -4.70 16.34
N ALA A 507 -55.43 -5.99 16.56
CA ALA A 507 -56.40 -7.04 16.24
C ALA A 507 -57.70 -6.87 17.07
N PHE A 508 -57.57 -6.46 18.34
CA PHE A 508 -58.72 -6.21 19.20
C PHE A 508 -59.53 -4.98 18.75
N ALA A 509 -58.84 -3.90 18.38
CA ALA A 509 -59.48 -2.70 17.81
C ALA A 509 -60.17 -2.99 16.46
N GLU A 510 -59.58 -3.86 15.65
CA GLU A 510 -60.12 -4.34 14.38
C GLU A 510 -61.41 -5.14 14.55
N GLU A 511 -61.36 -6.15 15.42
CA GLU A 511 -62.49 -7.03 15.70
C GLU A 511 -63.72 -6.25 16.23
N HIS A 512 -63.49 -5.10 16.89
CA HIS A 512 -64.54 -4.31 17.54
C HIS A 512 -64.86 -2.98 16.84
N GLY A 513 -64.30 -2.72 15.65
CA GLY A 513 -64.62 -1.54 14.83
C GLY A 513 -64.30 -0.18 15.49
N ALA A 514 -63.38 -0.13 16.46
CA ALA A 514 -63.16 1.04 17.32
C ALA A 514 -62.29 2.15 16.71
N TYR A 515 -61.96 2.05 15.41
CA TYR A 515 -61.09 3.00 14.71
C TYR A 515 -61.60 4.45 14.72
N ASN A 516 -62.92 4.64 14.75
CA ASN A 516 -63.54 5.97 14.75
C ASN A 516 -63.67 6.60 16.15
N VAL A 517 -63.43 5.83 17.22
CA VAL A 517 -63.63 6.29 18.61
C VAL A 517 -62.53 7.26 19.05
N PHE A 518 -61.34 7.19 18.44
CA PHE A 518 -60.23 8.12 18.73
C PHE A 518 -60.28 9.44 17.93
N LEU A 519 -61.20 9.57 16.96
CA LEU A 519 -61.33 10.75 16.10
C LEU A 519 -62.67 11.51 16.27
N ALA A 520 -63.68 10.91 16.90
CA ALA A 520 -64.98 11.55 17.11
C ALA A 520 -65.01 12.32 18.44
N GLN A 521 -65.10 13.66 18.39
CA GLN A 521 -65.44 14.44 19.57
C GLN A 521 -66.86 14.10 20.04
N PRO A 522 -67.11 13.89 21.35
CA PRO A 522 -68.46 13.97 21.88
C PRO A 522 -68.82 15.46 21.96
N TYR A 523 -69.81 15.87 21.17
CA TYR A 523 -70.43 17.19 21.32
C TYR A 523 -71.06 17.31 22.71
N GLY A 524 -70.56 18.27 23.49
CA GLY A 524 -71.26 18.92 24.60
C GLY A 524 -71.28 18.16 25.92
N TYR A 525 -70.36 18.52 26.83
CA TYR A 525 -70.68 18.73 28.26
C TYR A 525 -69.72 19.77 28.85
N GLU A 526 -70.30 20.83 29.41
CA GLU A 526 -69.62 21.87 30.17
C GLU A 526 -69.12 21.31 31.52
N THR A 527 -67.85 20.90 31.60
CA THR A 527 -67.16 20.79 32.89
C THR A 527 -65.72 21.24 32.73
N GLY A 528 -65.36 22.32 33.45
CA GLY A 528 -64.04 22.96 33.38
C GLY A 528 -62.91 22.08 33.92
N ILE A 529 -62.29 21.30 33.03
CA ILE A 529 -61.00 20.62 33.25
C ILE A 529 -60.02 21.16 32.19
N PRO A 530 -58.78 21.53 32.55
CA PRO A 530 -57.84 22.14 31.61
C PRO A 530 -57.39 21.13 30.52
N TYR A 531 -57.35 21.62 29.29
CA TYR A 531 -56.99 20.93 28.04
C TYR A 531 -55.82 19.93 28.13
N SER A 532 -56.08 18.64 27.88
CA SER A 532 -55.07 17.62 27.52
C SER A 532 -55.47 16.78 26.29
N VAL A 533 -56.23 17.37 25.35
CA VAL A 533 -56.91 16.67 24.25
C VAL A 533 -55.97 16.29 23.08
N ASN A 534 -54.74 16.79 23.04
CA ASN A 534 -53.84 16.63 21.88
C ASN A 534 -53.14 15.25 21.76
N ALA A 535 -53.06 14.46 22.84
CA ALA A 535 -52.30 13.21 22.84
C ALA A 535 -53.06 12.04 22.17
N SER A 536 -54.37 11.94 22.39
CA SER A 536 -55.19 10.84 21.83
C SER A 536 -55.35 10.94 20.31
N GLU A 537 -55.52 12.15 19.78
CA GLU A 537 -55.59 12.39 18.33
C GLU A 537 -54.27 12.04 17.63
N SER A 538 -53.14 12.36 18.28
CA SER A 538 -51.80 12.08 17.78
C SER A 538 -51.48 10.58 17.74
N VAL A 539 -51.94 9.82 18.74
CA VAL A 539 -51.82 8.35 18.76
C VAL A 539 -52.75 7.72 17.72
N GLY A 540 -53.97 8.23 17.54
CA GLY A 540 -54.89 7.78 16.49
C GLY A 540 -54.33 7.97 15.08
N ALA A 541 -53.75 9.14 14.79
CA ALA A 541 -53.11 9.42 13.50
C ALA A 541 -51.87 8.52 13.26
N ALA A 542 -51.06 8.29 14.30
CA ALA A 542 -49.92 7.38 14.23
C ALA A 542 -50.37 5.93 13.93
N LEU A 543 -51.43 5.45 14.58
CA LEU A 543 -52.00 4.12 14.35
C LEU A 543 -52.58 3.97 12.93
N MET A 544 -53.27 4.99 12.40
CA MET A 544 -53.76 5.01 11.02
C MET A 544 -52.62 4.87 10.01
N MET A 545 -51.50 5.57 10.22
CA MET A 545 -50.32 5.45 9.37
C MET A 545 -49.62 4.09 9.47
N ILE A 546 -49.55 3.49 10.66
CA ILE A 546 -49.01 2.13 10.84
C ILE A 546 -49.80 1.10 10.03
N MET A 547 -51.10 1.33 9.87
CA MET A 547 -52.02 0.49 9.09
C MET A 547 -52.06 0.88 7.59
N GLY A 548 -51.27 1.86 7.14
CA GLY A 548 -51.26 2.31 5.74
C GLY A 548 -52.51 3.09 5.31
N LYS A 549 -53.26 3.67 6.25
CA LYS A 549 -54.44 4.51 5.97
C LYS A 549 -54.08 5.99 6.07
N ASP A 550 -54.64 6.82 5.19
CA ASP A 550 -54.47 8.28 5.24
C ASP A 550 -55.26 8.84 6.44
N PRO A 551 -54.59 9.42 7.47
CA PRO A 551 -55.24 10.00 8.63
C PRO A 551 -56.12 11.22 8.30
N PHE A 552 -56.00 11.82 7.12
CA PHE A 552 -56.80 12.98 6.69
C PHE A 552 -58.04 12.62 5.85
N GLY A 553 -58.21 11.36 5.47
CA GLY A 553 -59.32 10.89 4.62
C GLY A 553 -59.22 11.33 3.14
N ALA A 554 -59.87 10.60 2.24
CA ALA A 554 -59.83 10.85 0.80
C ALA A 554 -60.65 12.07 0.35
N ASP A 555 -61.68 12.48 1.12
CA ASP A 555 -62.67 13.50 0.73
C ASP A 555 -62.50 14.86 1.44
N SER A 556 -61.43 15.08 2.21
CA SER A 556 -61.19 16.37 2.88
C SER A 556 -60.62 17.41 1.89
N GLN A 557 -61.47 17.98 1.04
CA GLN A 557 -61.15 19.26 0.40
C GLN A 557 -61.26 20.37 1.45
N LEU A 558 -60.13 20.80 2.01
CA LEU A 558 -59.98 22.08 2.72
C LEU A 558 -60.12 23.23 1.69
N GLY A 559 -61.33 23.42 1.19
CA GLY A 559 -61.70 24.46 0.24
C GLY A 559 -62.46 25.59 0.92
N ASN A 560 -61.85 26.78 0.93
CA ASN A 560 -62.48 28.10 0.89
C ASN A 560 -63.88 28.26 1.53
N THR A 561 -63.93 28.47 2.84
CA THR A 561 -65.03 29.21 3.49
C THR A 561 -64.49 30.53 4.03
N GLN A 562 -64.65 31.58 3.23
CA GLN A 562 -64.57 32.96 3.71
C GLN A 562 -65.77 33.22 4.63
N GLN A 563 -65.63 33.00 5.93
CA GLN A 563 -66.42 33.71 6.93
C GLN A 563 -65.58 33.94 8.17
N GLY A 564 -65.41 35.22 8.50
CA GLY A 564 -64.48 35.74 9.49
C GLY A 564 -64.69 35.13 10.87
N GLY A 565 -63.70 34.36 11.29
CA GLY A 565 -63.41 34.01 12.68
C GLY A 565 -61.93 33.72 12.75
N ILE A 566 -61.19 34.48 13.54
CA ILE A 566 -59.75 34.32 13.71
C ILE A 566 -59.49 32.95 14.35
N TYR A 567 -59.22 31.94 13.52
CA TYR A 567 -58.68 30.67 13.96
C TYR A 567 -57.20 30.88 14.31
N GLN A 568 -56.91 30.88 15.61
CA GLN A 568 -55.55 30.98 16.15
C GLN A 568 -54.75 29.68 16.00
N PRO A 569 -53.40 29.74 16.07
CA PRO A 569 -52.49 28.66 15.69
C PRO A 569 -52.40 27.55 16.75
N SER A 570 -53.32 26.59 16.75
CA SER A 570 -53.28 25.40 17.64
C SER A 570 -52.85 24.10 16.95
N HIS A 571 -52.73 24.06 15.61
CA HIS A 571 -52.38 22.82 14.90
C HIS A 571 -50.88 22.44 14.98
N PHE A 572 -50.00 23.35 15.39
CA PHE A 572 -48.55 23.09 15.45
C PHE A 572 -48.17 21.96 16.44
N SER A 573 -48.90 21.80 17.55
CA SER A 573 -48.57 20.75 18.53
C SER A 573 -48.97 19.35 18.06
N SER A 574 -50.02 19.21 17.25
CA SER A 574 -50.51 17.89 16.80
C SER A 574 -49.47 17.13 15.94
N TYR A 575 -48.70 17.82 15.11
CA TYR A 575 -47.68 17.21 14.25
C TYR A 575 -46.48 16.69 15.03
N TRP A 576 -46.06 17.47 16.02
CA TRP A 576 -44.96 17.13 16.92
C TRP A 576 -45.34 15.95 17.79
N GLU A 577 -46.54 15.97 18.38
CA GLU A 577 -47.03 14.87 19.20
C GLU A 577 -47.29 13.60 18.38
N THR A 578 -47.71 13.70 17.11
CA THR A 578 -47.86 12.52 16.23
C THR A 578 -46.50 11.92 15.85
N SER A 579 -45.49 12.77 15.59
CA SER A 579 -44.13 12.31 15.31
C SER A 579 -43.49 11.65 16.53
N LYS A 580 -43.72 12.22 17.72
CA LYS A 580 -43.36 11.60 19.00
C LYS A 580 -44.07 10.27 19.21
N ALA A 581 -45.37 10.19 18.91
CA ALA A 581 -46.15 8.97 19.05
C ALA A 581 -45.63 7.86 18.12
N LEU A 582 -45.32 8.17 16.86
CA LEU A 582 -44.69 7.22 15.92
C LEU A 582 -43.33 6.74 16.43
N CYS A 583 -42.49 7.63 16.96
CA CYS A 583 -41.22 7.25 17.58
C CYS A 583 -41.41 6.38 18.83
N ALA A 584 -42.37 6.72 19.70
CA ALA A 584 -42.69 5.96 20.92
C ALA A 584 -43.25 4.57 20.60
N LEU A 585 -44.03 4.43 19.51
CA LEU A 585 -44.54 3.16 19.00
C LEU A 585 -43.49 2.34 18.20
N GLY A 586 -42.23 2.77 18.21
CA GLY A 586 -41.14 2.08 17.52
C GLY A 586 -41.10 2.30 16.00
N ARG A 587 -42.06 3.03 15.43
CA ARG A 587 -42.25 3.26 13.99
C ARG A 587 -41.71 4.60 13.49
N ALA A 588 -40.50 4.93 13.92
CA ALA A 588 -39.81 6.15 13.48
C ALA A 588 -39.52 6.17 11.97
N ASP A 589 -39.54 5.00 11.31
CA ASP A 589 -39.47 4.84 9.85
C ASP A 589 -40.63 5.52 9.11
N LEU A 590 -41.77 5.72 9.76
CA LEU A 590 -42.95 6.38 9.18
C LEU A 590 -42.98 7.89 9.38
N VAL A 591 -42.08 8.45 10.19
CA VAL A 591 -42.02 9.90 10.45
C VAL A 591 -41.71 10.73 9.19
N PRO A 592 -40.80 10.30 8.28
CA PRO A 592 -40.62 10.99 7.00
C PRO A 592 -41.91 11.02 6.16
N GLN A 593 -42.64 9.91 6.10
CA GLN A 593 -43.91 9.81 5.37
C GLN A 593 -44.98 10.72 5.98
N TRP A 594 -45.00 10.84 7.31
CA TRP A 594 -45.86 11.80 8.03
C TRP A 594 -45.59 13.24 7.60
N ILE A 595 -44.32 13.63 7.59
CA ILE A 595 -43.87 14.98 7.28
C ILE A 595 -44.17 15.31 5.81
N GLU A 596 -43.94 14.36 4.90
CA GLU A 596 -44.24 14.50 3.47
C GLU A 596 -45.74 14.61 3.21
N LEU A 597 -46.56 13.75 3.84
CA LEU A 597 -48.01 13.77 3.74
C LEU A 597 -48.58 15.10 4.26
N ALA A 598 -48.14 15.56 5.44
CA ALA A 598 -48.57 16.84 6.02
C ALA A 598 -48.16 18.04 5.16
N SER A 599 -46.98 17.98 4.53
CA SER A 599 -46.49 19.03 3.63
C SER A 599 -47.26 19.06 2.31
N SER A 600 -47.58 17.89 1.73
CA SER A 600 -48.30 17.76 0.46
C SER A 600 -49.74 18.30 0.51
N ARG A 601 -50.36 18.32 1.70
CA ARG A 601 -51.72 18.82 1.92
C ARG A 601 -51.78 20.33 2.21
N GLY A 602 -50.67 21.06 2.00
CA GLY A 602 -50.65 22.53 2.10
C GLY A 602 -50.79 23.07 3.52
N VAL A 603 -50.58 22.23 4.54
CA VAL A 603 -50.73 22.63 5.96
C VAL A 603 -49.46 23.29 6.49
N THR A 604 -48.91 24.22 5.71
CA THR A 604 -47.78 25.08 6.07
C THR A 604 -48.35 26.45 6.42
N GLY A 605 -48.46 26.75 7.72
CA GLY A 605 -49.20 27.89 8.24
C GLY A 605 -48.86 29.24 7.59
N GLY A 606 -49.91 29.97 7.19
CA GLY A 606 -49.90 31.40 6.87
C GLY A 606 -48.99 31.87 5.73
N GLU A 607 -49.16 33.14 5.34
CA GLU A 607 -48.37 33.80 4.27
C GLU A 607 -46.85 33.73 4.47
N GLN A 608 -46.37 33.56 5.70
CA GLN A 608 -44.93 33.40 5.98
C GLN A 608 -44.41 31.98 5.67
N GLY A 609 -45.22 30.93 5.85
CA GLY A 609 -44.83 29.55 5.54
C GLY A 609 -44.70 29.28 4.03
N ALA A 610 -45.52 29.97 3.22
CA ALA A 610 -45.41 29.92 1.75
C ALA A 610 -44.16 30.65 1.23
N LYS A 611 -43.63 31.61 2.00
CA LYS A 611 -42.50 32.45 1.60
C LYS A 611 -41.14 31.78 1.83
N TYR A 612 -41.05 30.83 2.77
CA TYR A 612 -39.82 30.12 3.12
C TYR A 612 -40.06 28.62 3.43
N PRO A 613 -40.50 27.83 2.44
CA PRO A 613 -40.83 26.40 2.64
C PRO A 613 -39.62 25.57 3.08
N ASN A 614 -38.41 25.94 2.64
CA ASN A 614 -37.17 25.25 3.00
C ASN A 614 -36.77 25.47 4.47
N LEU A 615 -37.05 26.66 5.03
CA LEU A 615 -36.77 26.99 6.43
C LEU A 615 -37.65 26.16 7.38
N VAL A 616 -38.94 26.05 7.05
CA VAL A 616 -39.87 25.25 7.87
C VAL A 616 -39.50 23.77 7.79
N ALA A 617 -39.07 23.28 6.62
CA ALA A 617 -38.61 21.92 6.46
C ALA A 617 -37.29 21.65 7.20
N SER A 618 -36.30 22.55 7.11
CA SER A 618 -35.00 22.39 7.76
C SER A 618 -35.11 22.40 9.29
N LEU A 619 -35.96 23.26 9.86
CA LEU A 619 -36.27 23.26 11.29
C LEU A 619 -36.87 21.92 11.75
N ARG A 620 -37.83 21.38 11.00
CA ARG A 620 -38.49 20.10 11.33
C ARG A 620 -37.52 18.91 11.28
N TRP A 621 -36.63 18.88 10.29
CA TRP A 621 -35.58 17.85 10.23
C TRP A 621 -34.56 18.01 11.37
N THR A 622 -34.26 19.23 11.76
CA THR A 622 -33.35 19.50 12.89
C THR A 622 -33.95 19.04 14.22
N GLU A 623 -35.23 19.31 14.46
CA GLU A 623 -35.96 18.83 15.64
C GLU A 623 -36.05 17.30 15.69
N LEU A 624 -36.27 16.65 14.54
CA LEU A 624 -36.21 15.19 14.43
C LEU A 624 -34.83 14.65 14.78
N ALA A 625 -33.76 15.29 14.32
CA ALA A 625 -32.39 14.91 14.67
C ALA A 625 -32.15 15.02 16.17
N VAL A 626 -32.64 16.07 16.84
CA VAL A 626 -32.56 16.22 18.31
C VAL A 626 -33.35 15.14 19.04
N ALA A 627 -34.58 14.84 18.59
CA ALA A 627 -35.40 13.79 19.19
C ALA A 627 -34.78 12.39 19.01
N ALA A 628 -34.28 12.08 17.82
CA ALA A 628 -33.61 10.82 17.50
C ALA A 628 -32.30 10.66 18.29
N ALA A 629 -31.52 11.75 18.44
CA ALA A 629 -30.32 11.77 19.25
C ALA A 629 -30.64 11.50 20.72
N ARG A 630 -31.70 12.12 21.27
CA ARG A 630 -32.21 11.82 22.62
C ARG A 630 -32.70 10.38 22.78
N GLN A 631 -32.91 9.62 21.71
CA GLN A 631 -33.30 8.22 21.77
C GLN A 631 -32.18 7.25 21.36
N GLY A 632 -30.98 7.75 21.04
CA GLY A 632 -29.84 6.92 20.61
C GLY A 632 -30.01 6.31 19.21
N ARG A 633 -30.89 6.88 18.36
CA ARG A 633 -31.15 6.37 17.00
C ARG A 633 -30.28 7.08 15.96
N MET A 634 -29.01 6.75 15.90
CA MET A 634 -27.99 7.48 15.13
C MET A 634 -28.21 7.49 13.61
N GLU A 635 -28.79 6.44 13.03
CA GLU A 635 -29.12 6.41 11.60
C GLU A 635 -30.17 7.47 11.23
N LEU A 636 -31.13 7.72 12.13
CA LEU A 636 -32.14 8.77 11.97
C LEU A 636 -31.54 10.17 12.17
N VAL A 637 -30.61 10.32 13.12
CA VAL A 637 -29.86 11.57 13.29
C VAL A 637 -29.11 11.90 12.00
N ARG A 638 -28.40 10.91 11.43
CA ARG A 638 -27.66 11.06 10.18
C ARG A 638 -28.59 11.41 9.01
N ALA A 639 -29.66 10.66 8.80
CA ALA A 639 -30.62 10.91 7.72
C ALA A 639 -31.28 12.30 7.83
N ALA A 640 -31.68 12.68 9.04
CA ALA A 640 -32.26 13.99 9.30
C ALA A 640 -31.27 15.12 9.03
N PHE A 641 -30.01 14.97 9.45
CA PHE A 641 -28.96 15.96 9.19
C PHE A 641 -28.58 16.07 7.72
N THR A 642 -28.52 14.96 6.99
CA THR A 642 -28.32 14.98 5.53
C THR A 642 -29.41 15.79 4.86
N LYS A 643 -30.67 15.65 5.29
CA LYS A 643 -31.78 16.46 4.78
C LYS A 643 -31.71 17.92 5.18
N VAL A 644 -31.26 18.25 6.39
CA VAL A 644 -30.99 19.65 6.78
C VAL A 644 -29.95 20.27 5.85
N LEU A 645 -28.84 19.58 5.58
CA LEU A 645 -27.78 20.08 4.69
C LEU A 645 -28.22 20.20 3.23
N GLU A 646 -29.08 19.30 2.75
CA GLU A 646 -29.67 19.41 1.41
C GLU A 646 -30.58 20.64 1.28
N LEU A 647 -31.36 20.94 2.33
CA LEU A 647 -32.31 22.05 2.35
C LEU A 647 -31.63 23.41 2.59
N THR A 648 -30.55 23.46 3.39
CA THR A 648 -29.83 24.71 3.71
C THR A 648 -28.85 25.17 2.63
N ARG A 649 -28.63 24.40 1.56
CA ARG A 649 -27.80 24.81 0.41
C ARG A 649 -28.31 26.06 -0.33
N TYR A 650 -29.52 26.54 -0.03
CA TYR A 650 -30.21 27.54 -0.85
C TYR A 650 -30.48 28.91 -0.20
N ASP A 651 -30.34 29.11 1.12
CA ASP A 651 -30.59 30.42 1.74
C ASP A 651 -29.71 30.74 2.98
N SER A 652 -29.20 31.97 3.05
CA SER A 652 -28.19 32.41 4.03
C SER A 652 -28.74 32.85 5.39
N TYR A 653 -30.07 32.93 5.57
CA TYR A 653 -30.69 33.30 6.86
C TYR A 653 -30.79 32.12 7.85
N ASP A 654 -30.53 30.90 7.40
CA ASP A 654 -30.81 29.65 8.14
C ASP A 654 -29.73 29.26 9.17
N PHE A 655 -28.58 29.95 9.18
CA PHE A 655 -27.40 29.49 9.92
C PHE A 655 -27.50 29.71 11.44
N GLU A 656 -28.22 30.74 11.91
CA GLU A 656 -28.31 30.98 13.36
C GLU A 656 -29.21 29.99 14.10
N GLN A 657 -30.30 29.55 13.49
CA GLN A 657 -31.13 28.49 14.10
C GLN A 657 -30.41 27.14 14.07
N PHE A 658 -29.65 26.85 13.01
CA PHE A 658 -28.74 25.70 12.98
C PHE A 658 -27.71 25.76 14.12
N ARG A 659 -27.15 26.94 14.44
CA ARG A 659 -26.21 27.13 15.57
C ARG A 659 -26.84 26.78 16.92
N VAL A 660 -28.07 27.22 17.18
CA VAL A 660 -28.79 26.92 18.44
C VAL A 660 -29.02 25.41 18.57
N SER A 661 -29.48 24.75 17.51
CA SER A 661 -29.74 23.31 17.54
C SER A 661 -28.48 22.44 17.58
N ALA A 662 -27.40 22.85 16.91
CA ALA A 662 -26.10 22.17 17.00
C ALA A 662 -25.54 22.23 18.43
N ARG A 663 -25.76 23.35 19.15
CA ARG A 663 -25.40 23.49 20.56
C ARG A 663 -26.18 22.52 21.45
N ASP A 664 -27.49 22.38 21.23
CA ASP A 664 -28.33 21.47 22.01
C ASP A 664 -27.97 19.99 21.75
N LEU A 665 -27.62 19.65 20.51
CA LEU A 665 -27.12 18.32 20.14
C LEU A 665 -25.75 18.04 20.73
N TRP A 666 -24.84 19.02 20.73
CA TRP A 666 -23.55 18.92 21.38
C TRP A 666 -23.70 18.68 22.88
N GLN A 667 -24.62 19.41 23.52
CA GLN A 667 -24.91 19.22 24.94
C GLN A 667 -25.49 17.81 25.20
N ALA A 668 -26.43 17.35 24.37
CA ALA A 668 -27.00 16.00 24.49
C ALA A 668 -25.95 14.89 24.28
N ALA A 669 -25.01 15.06 23.33
CA ALA A 669 -23.91 14.13 23.09
C ALA A 669 -22.94 14.09 24.27
N ARG A 670 -22.61 15.27 24.80
CA ARG A 670 -21.71 15.44 25.95
C ARG A 670 -22.30 14.84 27.22
N ASP A 671 -23.57 15.09 27.51
CA ASP A 671 -24.25 14.57 28.70
C ASP A 671 -24.33 13.02 28.69
N ARG A 672 -24.21 12.40 27.52
CA ARG A 672 -24.18 10.94 27.33
C ARG A 672 -22.79 10.33 27.22
N ALA A 673 -21.74 11.16 27.15
CA ALA A 673 -20.39 10.73 26.80
C ALA A 673 -20.33 9.92 25.48
N ASP A 674 -21.19 10.23 24.51
CA ASP A 674 -21.28 9.51 23.23
C ASP A 674 -20.22 10.04 22.26
N THR A 675 -19.08 9.35 22.20
CA THR A 675 -17.93 9.76 21.38
C THR A 675 -18.20 9.70 19.89
N ALA A 676 -19.04 8.77 19.41
CA ALA A 676 -19.39 8.67 18.00
C ALA A 676 -20.28 9.86 17.56
N MET A 677 -21.19 10.30 18.43
CA MET A 677 -22.00 11.49 18.20
C MET A 677 -21.15 12.76 18.21
N LEU A 678 -20.17 12.87 19.12
CA LEU A 678 -19.23 13.98 19.15
C LEU A 678 -18.33 14.01 17.90
N GLU A 679 -17.81 12.86 17.44
CA GLU A 679 -17.02 12.79 16.20
C GLU A 679 -17.82 13.23 14.98
N MET A 680 -19.06 12.76 14.85
CA MET A 680 -19.94 13.18 13.76
C MET A 680 -20.24 14.68 13.80
N LEU A 681 -20.49 15.25 15.00
CA LEU A 681 -20.72 16.69 15.15
C LEU A 681 -19.47 17.52 14.79
N VAL A 682 -18.27 17.00 15.05
CA VAL A 682 -17.00 17.64 14.66
C VAL A 682 -16.81 17.61 13.15
N ASP A 683 -16.99 16.45 12.51
CA ASP A 683 -16.88 16.33 11.06
C ASP A 683 -17.91 17.21 10.35
N LEU A 684 -19.10 17.32 10.93
CA LEU A 684 -20.17 18.19 10.46
C LEU A 684 -19.83 19.68 10.61
N ALA A 685 -19.30 20.10 11.77
CA ALA A 685 -18.86 21.47 11.98
C ALA A 685 -17.73 21.86 11.01
N LEU A 686 -16.81 20.93 10.73
CA LEU A 686 -15.75 21.11 9.74
C LEU A 686 -16.29 21.18 8.31
N ALA A 687 -17.30 20.38 7.97
CA ALA A 687 -17.96 20.45 6.66
C ALA A 687 -18.71 21.78 6.48
N ALA A 688 -19.42 22.25 7.50
CA ALA A 688 -20.12 23.54 7.50
C ALA A 688 -19.12 24.71 7.34
N ALA A 689 -18.02 24.70 8.09
CA ALA A 689 -16.96 25.71 7.98
C ALA A 689 -16.30 25.73 6.58
N LYS A 690 -16.13 24.57 5.94
CA LYS A 690 -15.62 24.48 4.56
C LYS A 690 -16.59 25.02 3.51
N VAL A 691 -17.90 24.88 3.72
CA VAL A 691 -18.91 25.45 2.82
C VAL A 691 -18.93 26.98 2.96
N GLU A 692 -18.84 27.49 4.18
CA GLU A 692 -18.82 28.92 4.49
C GLU A 692 -17.56 29.62 3.93
N TYR A 693 -16.39 28.99 4.08
CA TYR A 693 -15.11 29.54 3.57
C TYR A 693 -15.02 29.60 2.04
N ASN A 694 -15.79 28.76 1.33
CA ASN A 694 -15.77 28.68 -0.13
C ASN A 694 -16.93 29.43 -0.81
N ASP A 695 -17.85 30.08 -0.08
CA ASP A 695 -18.90 30.90 -0.69
C ASP A 695 -18.33 32.29 -1.08
N PRO A 696 -18.23 32.61 -2.38
CA PRO A 696 -17.64 33.87 -2.85
C PRO A 696 -18.39 35.13 -2.39
N ARG A 697 -19.60 35.00 -1.82
CA ARG A 697 -20.37 36.12 -1.26
C ARG A 697 -19.85 36.62 0.08
N TYR A 698 -18.98 35.86 0.76
CA TYR A 698 -18.45 36.18 2.10
C TYR A 698 -17.11 36.93 2.10
N ASN A 699 -16.59 37.32 0.93
CA ASN A 699 -15.29 37.97 0.82
C ASN A 699 -15.36 39.50 1.05
N ARG A 700 -15.70 39.93 2.28
CA ARG A 700 -15.48 41.32 2.75
C ARG A 700 -14.74 41.31 4.10
N SER A 701 -13.65 42.07 4.16
CA SER A 701 -12.64 42.13 5.22
C SER A 701 -13.16 42.39 6.64
N ASP A 702 -14.35 42.97 6.80
CA ASP A 702 -14.82 43.46 8.10
C ASP A 702 -15.60 42.40 8.93
N ARG A 703 -15.87 41.22 8.37
CA ARG A 703 -16.50 40.10 9.12
C ARG A 703 -15.54 38.98 9.54
N VAL A 704 -14.34 38.92 8.96
CA VAL A 704 -13.29 37.96 9.35
C VAL A 704 -12.89 38.11 10.84
N LEU A 705 -13.07 39.31 11.41
CA LEU A 705 -12.86 39.61 12.83
C LEU A 705 -13.94 39.02 13.76
N VAL A 706 -15.19 38.89 13.31
CA VAL A 706 -16.28 38.29 14.11
C VAL A 706 -16.22 36.77 14.03
N ASP A 707 -15.93 36.22 12.85
CA ASP A 707 -15.94 34.77 12.62
C ASP A 707 -14.67 34.07 13.12
N GLY A 708 -13.54 34.77 13.16
CA GLY A 708 -12.33 34.31 13.84
C GLY A 708 -12.54 34.09 15.34
N VAL A 709 -13.25 35.00 16.02
CA VAL A 709 -13.56 34.91 17.46
C VAL A 709 -14.44 33.68 17.76
N HIS A 710 -15.37 33.33 16.87
CA HIS A 710 -16.26 32.18 17.06
C HIS A 710 -15.61 30.83 16.73
N PHE A 711 -14.67 30.78 15.78
CA PHE A 711 -13.82 29.61 15.59
C PHE A 711 -12.99 29.30 16.85
N PHE A 712 -12.53 30.33 17.57
CA PHE A 712 -11.81 30.16 18.83
C PHE A 712 -12.69 29.62 19.97
N GLU A 713 -13.99 29.93 20.01
CA GLU A 713 -14.92 29.33 20.99
C GLU A 713 -15.11 27.83 20.76
N TRP A 714 -15.22 27.39 19.51
CA TRP A 714 -15.29 25.96 19.17
C TRP A 714 -13.95 25.25 19.38
N ALA A 715 -12.84 25.91 19.04
CA ALA A 715 -11.50 25.40 19.33
C ALA A 715 -11.27 25.22 20.83
N GLU A 716 -11.73 26.15 21.69
CA GLU A 716 -11.66 26.00 23.15
C GLU A 716 -12.41 24.75 23.64
N VAL A 717 -13.60 24.47 23.08
CA VAL A 717 -14.41 23.29 23.44
C VAL A 717 -13.73 21.98 22.99
N LEU A 718 -13.18 21.96 21.79
CA LEU A 718 -12.50 20.80 21.21
C LEU A 718 -11.15 20.50 21.89
N ILE A 719 -10.40 21.55 22.23
CA ILE A 719 -9.14 21.47 22.98
C ILE A 719 -9.42 21.00 24.42
N ALA A 720 -10.43 21.55 25.08
CA ALA A 720 -10.83 21.11 26.42
C ALA A 720 -11.30 19.64 26.47
N SER A 721 -11.71 19.09 25.32
CA SER A 721 -12.16 17.71 25.18
C SER A 721 -11.05 16.74 24.72
N GLY A 722 -9.79 17.20 24.54
CA GLY A 722 -8.64 16.36 24.22
C GLY A 722 -8.38 16.11 22.72
N TRP A 723 -9.03 16.86 21.82
CA TRP A 723 -8.98 16.63 20.36
C TRP A 723 -7.94 17.49 19.62
N GLU A 724 -6.91 17.98 20.33
CA GLU A 724 -5.89 18.91 19.83
C GLU A 724 -5.22 18.44 18.53
N ALA A 725 -4.92 17.14 18.40
CA ALA A 725 -4.23 16.57 17.24
C ALA A 725 -5.04 16.63 15.92
N ARG A 726 -6.38 16.60 15.98
CA ARG A 726 -7.24 16.67 14.78
C ARG A 726 -7.47 18.11 14.32
N LEU A 727 -7.37 19.10 15.21
CA LEU A 727 -7.46 20.51 14.86
C LEU A 727 -6.21 21.05 14.16
N GLN A 728 -5.07 20.39 14.38
CA GLN A 728 -3.77 20.89 13.96
C GLN A 728 -3.63 21.09 12.44
N PRO A 729 -4.03 20.16 11.54
CA PRO A 729 -3.95 20.38 10.10
C PRO A 729 -4.79 21.56 9.62
N TYR A 730 -5.89 21.86 10.31
CA TYR A 730 -6.79 22.96 9.96
C TYR A 730 -6.28 24.31 10.46
N MET A 731 -5.69 24.33 11.67
CA MET A 731 -4.95 25.50 12.15
C MET A 731 -3.77 25.83 11.23
N GLU A 732 -3.03 24.81 10.78
CA GLU A 732 -1.95 24.95 9.81
C GLU A 732 -2.47 25.47 8.46
N TYR A 733 -3.64 25.02 7.99
CA TYR A 733 -4.31 25.52 6.79
C TYR A 733 -4.74 27.00 6.90
N ILE A 734 -5.31 27.41 8.04
CA ILE A 734 -5.70 28.81 8.28
C ILE A 734 -4.45 29.71 8.36
N LEU A 735 -3.37 29.23 8.99
CA LEU A 735 -2.13 29.98 9.12
C LEU A 735 -1.37 30.10 7.79
N ALA A 736 -1.39 29.06 6.96
CA ALA A 736 -0.74 29.05 5.64
C ALA A 736 -1.40 30.03 4.65
N ASN A 737 -2.71 30.24 4.76
CA ASN A 737 -3.46 31.08 3.82
C ASN A 737 -3.62 32.54 4.24
N ASN A 738 -3.17 32.91 5.44
CA ASN A 738 -3.24 34.30 5.96
C ASN A 738 -1.89 35.04 5.93
N GLY A 739 -0.85 34.48 5.29
CA GLY A 739 0.51 35.01 5.33
C GLY A 739 1.10 35.33 3.96
N THR A 740 0.71 36.44 3.34
CA THR A 740 1.48 37.05 2.24
C THR A 740 1.62 38.55 2.45
N VAL A 741 2.81 38.98 2.89
CA VAL A 741 3.36 40.33 2.64
C VAL A 741 4.82 40.14 2.23
N GLU A 742 5.14 40.62 1.03
CA GLU A 742 6.43 40.68 0.31
C GLU A 742 7.53 41.32 1.21
N GLU A 743 8.83 40.98 1.26
CA GLU A 743 9.92 40.80 0.26
C GLU A 743 11.18 40.21 1.01
N PRO A 744 12.37 39.97 0.38
CA PRO A 744 13.27 38.87 0.72
C PRO A 744 14.46 39.20 1.64
N LEU A 745 14.91 38.24 2.45
CA LEU A 745 16.26 38.21 3.04
C LEU A 745 16.89 36.81 2.96
N VAL A 746 18.17 36.83 2.56
CA VAL A 746 19.19 35.77 2.35
C VAL A 746 19.34 34.80 3.54
N PRO A 747 19.77 33.53 3.36
CA PRO A 747 19.36 32.43 4.21
C PRO A 747 20.21 32.33 5.49
N ALA A 748 19.55 32.45 6.64
CA ALA A 748 20.09 31.94 7.91
C ALA A 748 19.64 30.49 8.10
N ARG A 749 20.61 29.60 8.36
CA ARG A 749 20.44 28.15 8.55
C ARG A 749 19.32 27.81 9.55
N PRO A 750 18.49 26.77 9.29
CA PRO A 750 17.53 26.29 10.27
C PRO A 750 18.26 25.51 11.37
N VAL A 751 18.06 25.93 12.63
CA VAL A 751 18.42 25.16 13.82
C VAL A 751 17.24 24.24 14.15
N PRO A 752 17.44 22.92 14.34
CA PRO A 752 16.34 21.99 14.55
C PRO A 752 15.77 22.13 15.98
N PHE A 753 14.45 22.26 16.08
CA PHE A 753 13.69 22.13 17.31
C PHE A 753 13.56 20.64 17.69
N ARG A 754 14.08 20.25 18.87
CA ARG A 754 13.71 19.01 19.58
C ARG A 754 13.08 19.38 20.92
N GLY A 755 12.03 18.64 21.28
CA GLY A 755 11.13 18.98 22.38
C GLY A 755 11.74 18.99 23.79
N ALA A 756 11.07 19.75 24.64
CA ALA A 756 11.02 19.70 26.10
C ALA A 756 12.33 19.82 26.89
N ALA A 757 13.01 20.97 26.77
CA ALA A 757 13.56 21.75 27.91
C ALA A 757 14.52 22.83 27.39
N ASN A 758 14.01 24.02 27.03
CA ASN A 758 14.72 25.28 27.25
C ASN A 758 13.85 26.48 26.86
N ILE A 759 13.20 27.06 27.88
CA ILE A 759 12.40 28.29 27.78
C ILE A 759 13.26 29.50 27.35
N ALA A 760 14.58 29.43 27.54
CA ALA A 760 15.51 30.52 27.20
C ALA A 760 15.66 30.78 25.69
N GLN A 761 15.37 29.81 24.82
CA GLN A 761 15.57 29.96 23.36
C GLN A 761 14.37 30.59 22.64
N LEU A 762 13.19 30.63 23.29
CA LEU A 762 11.99 31.28 22.75
C LEU A 762 11.88 32.77 23.13
N GLN A 763 12.72 33.24 24.06
CA GLN A 763 12.67 34.61 24.58
C GLN A 763 12.89 35.71 23.51
N PRO A 764 13.83 35.57 22.56
CA PRO A 764 14.03 36.59 21.52
C PRO A 764 12.85 36.69 20.53
N TRP A 765 12.21 35.55 20.22
CA TRP A 765 11.06 35.51 19.32
C TRP A 765 9.77 36.02 20.00
N LEU A 766 9.55 35.65 21.26
CA LEU A 766 8.44 36.19 22.07
C LEU A 766 8.61 37.70 22.32
N ALA A 767 9.84 38.19 22.48
CA ALA A 767 10.13 39.63 22.56
C ALA A 767 9.84 40.34 21.22
N ALA A 768 10.10 39.70 20.08
CA ALA A 768 9.80 40.24 18.75
C ALA A 768 8.28 40.29 18.44
N VAL A 769 7.51 39.30 18.90
CA VAL A 769 6.04 39.28 18.79
C VAL A 769 5.40 40.29 19.75
N ALA A 770 5.95 40.48 20.95
CA ALA A 770 5.49 41.50 21.90
C ALA A 770 5.79 42.95 21.44
N ALA A 771 6.75 43.13 20.53
CA ALA A 771 7.16 44.45 20.03
C ALA A 771 6.30 45.00 18.88
N LYS A 772 5.27 44.27 18.41
CA LYS A 772 4.34 44.73 17.37
C LYS A 772 2.90 44.69 17.88
N PRO A 773 2.23 45.85 18.10
CA PRO A 773 0.84 45.86 18.53
C PRO A 773 -0.06 45.58 17.32
N SER A 774 -0.46 44.32 17.16
CA SER A 774 -1.69 43.98 16.45
C SER A 774 -2.63 43.30 17.44
N ASP A 775 -3.92 43.63 17.38
CA ASP A 775 -4.95 43.17 18.34
C ASP A 775 -5.03 41.63 18.46
N ILE A 776 -4.59 40.91 17.42
CA ILE A 776 -4.55 39.45 17.34
C ILE A 776 -3.52 38.86 18.31
N GLY A 777 -2.34 39.49 18.44
CA GLY A 777 -1.28 39.02 19.34
C GLY A 777 -1.68 39.12 20.82
N GLY A 778 -2.42 40.18 21.17
CA GLY A 778 -2.93 40.40 22.53
C GLY A 778 -4.00 39.36 22.94
N ALA A 779 -4.98 39.12 22.08
CA ALA A 779 -6.06 38.16 22.34
C ALA A 779 -5.54 36.72 22.45
N PHE A 780 -4.60 36.33 21.58
CA PHE A 780 -3.98 35.01 21.62
C PHE A 780 -3.15 34.79 22.89
N MET A 781 -2.33 35.76 23.28
CA MET A 781 -1.50 35.67 24.49
C MET A 781 -2.33 35.63 25.76
N GLN A 782 -3.44 36.37 25.83
CA GLN A 782 -4.38 36.32 26.94
C GLN A 782 -5.09 34.96 27.05
N THR A 783 -5.47 34.36 25.92
CA THR A 783 -6.12 33.04 25.89
C THR A 783 -5.14 31.93 26.30
N CYS A 784 -3.89 32.00 25.81
CA CYS A 784 -2.83 31.09 26.21
C CYS A 784 -2.49 31.22 27.71
N ALA A 785 -2.46 32.44 28.25
CA ALA A 785 -2.27 32.67 29.69
C ALA A 785 -3.40 32.06 30.52
N ARG A 786 -4.66 32.17 30.06
CA ARG A 786 -5.84 31.57 30.71
C ARG A 786 -5.78 30.03 30.72
N ILE A 787 -5.42 29.41 29.60
CA ILE A 787 -5.26 27.95 29.50
C ILE A 787 -4.13 27.45 30.42
N ARG A 788 -3.00 28.17 30.45
CA ARG A 788 -1.86 27.83 31.32
C ARG A 788 -2.20 27.99 32.80
N ALA A 789 -2.94 29.04 33.17
CA ALA A 789 -3.43 29.23 34.53
C ALA A 789 -4.38 28.07 34.95
N ARG A 790 -5.31 27.65 34.08
CA ARG A 790 -6.19 26.50 34.35
C ARG A 790 -5.44 25.17 34.49
N ARG A 791 -4.41 24.93 33.66
CA ARG A 791 -3.55 23.74 33.80
C ARG A 791 -2.70 23.78 35.07
N ALA A 792 -2.16 24.94 35.46
CA ALA A 792 -1.40 25.10 36.70
C ALA A 792 -2.32 24.92 37.94
N LEU A 793 -3.57 25.37 37.84
CA LEU A 793 -4.61 25.17 38.85
C LEU A 793 -4.99 23.68 39.02
N ALA A 794 -5.22 22.97 37.92
CA ALA A 794 -5.47 21.52 37.95
C ALA A 794 -4.29 20.72 38.53
N LYS A 795 -3.08 21.30 38.55
CA LYS A 795 -1.85 20.69 39.10
C LYS A 795 -1.47 21.19 40.49
N GLY A 796 -2.27 22.06 41.12
CA GLY A 796 -1.99 22.59 42.46
C GLY A 796 -0.74 23.46 42.55
N GLN A 797 -0.44 24.26 41.51
CA GLN A 797 0.78 25.09 41.43
C GLN A 797 0.48 26.60 41.57
N PRO A 798 0.23 27.12 42.79
CA PRO A 798 -0.30 28.47 43.01
C PRO A 798 0.64 29.60 42.52
N GLU A 799 1.95 29.41 42.58
CA GLU A 799 2.92 30.43 42.16
C GLU A 799 2.98 30.63 40.63
N LEU A 800 2.76 29.57 39.85
CA LEU A 800 2.66 29.66 38.39
C LEU A 800 1.38 30.39 37.98
N ILE A 801 0.33 30.29 38.79
CA ILE A 801 -0.94 30.95 38.50
C ILE A 801 -0.81 32.46 38.74
N ARG A 802 -0.24 32.89 39.87
CA ARG A 802 0.04 34.33 40.13
C ARG A 802 0.83 34.96 38.98
N LYS A 803 1.83 34.25 38.46
CA LYS A 803 2.64 34.69 37.32
C LYS A 803 1.85 34.83 36.02
N HIS A 804 0.82 34.01 35.81
CA HIS A 804 -0.03 34.05 34.61
C HIS A 804 -1.22 35.02 34.74
N VAL A 805 -1.68 35.30 35.96
CA VAL A 805 -2.72 36.30 36.25
C VAL A 805 -2.20 37.73 36.07
N ALA A 806 -0.92 37.98 36.34
CA ALA A 806 -0.27 39.27 36.09
C ALA A 806 -0.28 39.70 34.59
N TYR A 807 -0.61 38.80 33.66
CA TYR A 807 -0.74 39.10 32.23
C TYR A 807 -2.18 39.48 31.79
N THR A 808 -3.13 39.53 32.74
CA THR A 808 -4.53 39.87 32.46
C THR A 808 -4.91 41.21 33.09
N ASP A 809 -4.77 42.30 32.35
CA ASP A 809 -5.20 43.66 32.76
C ASP A 809 -6.73 43.87 32.68
N ASN A 810 -7.50 42.85 32.26
CA ASN A 810 -8.94 42.96 32.09
C ASN A 810 -9.70 42.48 33.34
N ARG A 811 -10.35 43.42 34.03
CA ARG A 811 -11.11 43.21 35.28
C ARG A 811 -12.23 42.17 35.16
N TYR A 812 -12.89 42.06 34.00
CA TYR A 812 -13.93 41.04 33.78
C TYR A 812 -13.34 39.63 33.77
N LYS A 813 -12.11 39.47 33.25
CA LYS A 813 -11.40 38.18 33.21
C LYS A 813 -10.85 37.79 34.58
N GLN A 814 -10.50 38.76 35.42
CA GLN A 814 -10.14 38.51 36.82
C GLN A 814 -11.34 38.02 37.63
N LEU A 815 -12.54 38.55 37.36
CA LEU A 815 -13.79 38.09 37.99
C LEU A 815 -14.17 36.65 37.59
N ASP A 816 -14.03 36.31 36.30
CA ASP A 816 -14.25 34.93 35.83
C ASP A 816 -13.26 33.95 36.44
N LEU A 817 -12.01 34.37 36.64
CA LEU A 817 -11.00 33.54 37.27
C LEU A 817 -11.28 33.34 38.78
N ALA A 818 -11.67 34.40 39.49
CA ALA A 818 -12.15 34.27 40.88
C ALA A 818 -13.35 33.31 40.97
N ARG A 819 -14.20 33.26 39.92
CA ARG A 819 -15.36 32.35 39.84
C ARG A 819 -14.95 30.90 39.64
N ASP A 820 -13.91 30.67 38.83
CA ASP A 820 -13.34 29.34 38.65
C ASP A 820 -12.68 28.85 39.96
N TYR A 821 -11.98 29.70 40.70
CA TYR A 821 -11.43 29.38 42.04
C TYR A 821 -12.51 29.03 43.06
N ALA A 822 -13.59 29.81 43.10
CA ALA A 822 -14.76 29.55 43.91
C ALA A 822 -15.38 28.17 43.59
N ARG A 823 -15.59 27.86 42.30
CA ARG A 823 -16.14 26.55 41.87
C ARG A 823 -15.26 25.36 42.26
N LEU A 824 -13.96 25.58 42.46
CA LEU A 824 -12.99 24.53 42.83
C LEU A 824 -12.74 24.45 44.34
N GLY A 825 -13.41 25.28 45.15
CA GLY A 825 -13.35 25.21 46.61
C GLY A 825 -12.20 25.97 47.28
N ASP A 826 -11.39 26.71 46.52
CA ASP A 826 -10.30 27.55 47.06
C ASP A 826 -10.79 28.99 47.33
N TRP A 827 -11.63 29.10 48.35
CA TRP A 827 -12.34 30.34 48.68
C TRP A 827 -11.44 31.45 49.20
N LYS A 828 -10.32 31.12 49.87
CA LYS A 828 -9.36 32.12 50.37
C LYS A 828 -8.70 32.87 49.22
N THR A 829 -8.33 32.17 48.16
CA THR A 829 -7.73 32.78 46.97
C THR A 829 -8.77 33.58 46.19
N ALA A 830 -9.99 33.06 46.04
CA ALA A 830 -11.09 33.79 45.41
C ALA A 830 -11.42 35.10 46.15
N ASP A 831 -11.47 35.06 47.49
CA ASP A 831 -11.78 36.22 48.35
C ASP A 831 -10.65 37.25 48.36
N ALA A 832 -9.39 36.82 48.37
CA ALA A 832 -8.23 37.73 48.30
C ALA A 832 -8.14 38.51 46.98
N MET A 833 -8.78 38.04 45.90
CA MET A 833 -8.85 38.74 44.61
C MET A 833 -9.93 39.83 44.56
N ILE A 834 -10.83 39.89 45.56
CA ILE A 834 -11.99 40.81 45.57
C ILE A 834 -11.60 42.27 45.94
N PRO A 835 -10.71 42.54 46.93
CA PRO A 835 -10.39 43.90 47.36
C PRO A 835 -9.66 44.75 46.30
N GLU A 836 -8.96 44.13 45.35
CA GLU A 836 -8.22 44.84 44.28
C GLU A 836 -9.15 45.32 43.14
N LEU A 837 -10.39 44.83 43.10
CA LEU A 837 -11.41 45.22 42.12
C LEU A 837 -12.20 46.43 42.63
N HIS A 838 -11.64 47.65 42.60
CA HIS A 838 -12.46 48.86 42.80
C HIS A 838 -13.60 48.87 41.76
N PRO A 839 -14.87 48.67 42.14
CA PRO A 839 -15.84 48.21 41.17
C PRO A 839 -16.59 49.39 40.55
N THR A 840 -16.64 49.40 39.22
CA THR A 840 -17.65 50.16 38.48
C THR A 840 -19.03 49.54 38.73
N ALA A 841 -20.11 50.30 38.50
CA ALA A 841 -21.49 49.86 38.77
C ALA A 841 -21.84 48.53 38.06
N ASP A 842 -21.32 48.30 36.86
CA ASP A 842 -21.56 47.08 36.08
C ASP A 842 -20.90 45.84 36.68
N VAL A 843 -19.69 45.99 37.24
CA VAL A 843 -18.98 44.89 37.92
C VAL A 843 -19.66 44.56 39.24
N GLN A 844 -20.21 45.55 39.97
CA GLN A 844 -21.05 45.28 41.14
C GLN A 844 -22.34 44.54 40.78
N ALA A 845 -23.01 44.93 39.68
CA ALA A 845 -24.22 44.26 39.22
C ALA A 845 -23.95 42.81 38.83
N MET A 846 -22.85 42.55 38.13
CA MET A 846 -22.44 41.20 37.74
C MET A 846 -22.03 40.35 38.95
N TYR A 847 -21.25 40.91 39.89
CA TYR A 847 -20.89 40.24 41.15
C TYR A 847 -22.14 39.82 41.95
N ARG A 848 -23.12 40.72 42.11
CA ARG A 848 -24.39 40.43 42.80
C ARG A 848 -25.25 39.40 42.08
N ARG A 849 -25.25 39.40 40.74
CA ARG A 849 -26.06 38.47 39.94
C ARG A 849 -25.49 37.06 39.93
N ASP A 850 -24.17 36.95 39.80
CA ASP A 850 -23.51 35.75 39.28
C ASP A 850 -22.55 35.08 40.29
N PHE A 851 -22.01 35.85 41.24
CA PHE A 851 -20.98 35.40 42.18
C PHE A 851 -21.52 35.28 43.62
N ALA A 852 -22.29 36.27 44.08
CA ALA A 852 -22.91 36.26 45.40
C ALA A 852 -23.78 35.01 45.70
N PRO A 853 -24.52 34.42 44.74
CA PRO A 853 -25.26 33.18 44.98
C PRO A 853 -24.36 31.95 45.19
N LEU A 854 -23.19 31.90 44.54
CA LEU A 854 -22.22 30.81 44.67
C LEU A 854 -21.52 30.87 46.03
N VAL A 855 -21.15 32.08 46.46
CA VAL A 855 -20.61 32.34 47.80
C VAL A 855 -21.68 32.01 48.86
N GLY A 856 -22.93 32.41 48.64
CA GLY A 856 -24.01 32.12 49.57
C GLY A 856 -24.30 30.63 49.75
N ARG A 857 -24.17 29.84 48.68
CA ARG A 857 -24.31 28.36 48.72
C ARG A 857 -23.17 27.70 49.50
N ALA A 858 -21.93 28.12 49.28
CA ALA A 858 -20.76 27.57 49.96
C ALA A 858 -20.71 27.92 51.46
N VAL A 859 -21.09 29.16 51.82
CA VAL A 859 -21.23 29.62 53.21
C VAL A 859 -22.33 28.83 53.94
N ALA A 860 -23.42 28.50 53.25
CA ALA A 860 -24.51 27.69 53.79
C ALA A 860 -24.16 26.19 53.95
N GLU A 861 -23.15 25.68 53.24
CA GLU A 861 -22.72 24.29 53.31
C GLU A 861 -21.66 24.03 54.39
N GLN A 862 -20.93 25.06 54.85
CA GLN A 862 -19.78 24.92 55.76
C GLN A 862 -19.95 25.53 57.16
N LEU A 863 -20.94 26.40 57.38
CA LEU A 863 -21.18 27.04 58.68
C LEU A 863 -22.41 26.49 59.38
N GLU A 864 -22.41 26.53 60.71
CA GLU A 864 -23.62 26.34 61.51
C GLU A 864 -24.71 27.33 61.06
N PRO A 865 -26.00 26.93 60.97
CA PRO A 865 -27.02 27.68 60.26
C PRO A 865 -27.18 29.15 60.71
N ALA A 866 -26.97 29.43 62.00
CA ALA A 866 -27.01 30.78 62.56
C ALA A 866 -25.83 31.67 62.11
N GLN A 867 -24.63 31.09 61.97
CA GLN A 867 -23.44 31.79 61.50
C GLN A 867 -23.51 32.04 59.98
N GLY A 868 -24.06 31.09 59.22
CA GLY A 868 -24.32 31.24 57.79
C GLY A 868 -25.28 32.40 57.49
N LEU A 869 -26.37 32.52 58.26
CA LEU A 869 -27.34 33.60 58.12
C LEU A 869 -26.77 34.99 58.45
N GLN A 870 -25.92 35.10 59.47
CA GLN A 870 -25.21 36.34 59.82
C GLN A 870 -24.25 36.76 58.69
N ARG A 871 -23.47 35.81 58.16
CA ARG A 871 -22.49 36.05 57.08
C ARG A 871 -23.17 36.45 55.76
N LEU A 872 -24.30 35.82 55.43
CA LEU A 872 -25.12 36.16 54.25
C LEU A 872 -25.67 37.59 54.29
N ARG A 873 -25.97 38.11 55.50
CA ARG A 873 -26.34 39.52 55.71
C ARG A 873 -25.16 40.46 55.56
N GLU A 874 -23.99 40.10 56.09
CA GLU A 874 -22.75 40.89 55.98
C GLU A 874 -22.30 41.09 54.52
N ILE A 875 -22.53 40.11 53.64
CA ILE A 875 -22.20 40.20 52.19
C ILE A 875 -23.32 40.79 51.32
N GLY A 876 -24.42 41.25 51.91
CA GLY A 876 -25.45 42.05 51.23
C GLY A 876 -26.37 41.30 50.27
N VAL A 877 -26.67 40.01 50.51
CA VAL A 877 -27.64 39.26 49.68
C VAL A 877 -29.08 39.74 49.96
N PRO A 878 -29.85 40.21 48.95
CA PRO A 878 -31.22 40.67 49.14
C PRO A 878 -32.18 39.55 49.57
N GLU A 879 -33.09 39.84 50.53
CA GLU A 879 -34.00 38.86 51.15
C GLU A 879 -34.86 38.05 50.16
N PHE A 880 -35.26 38.63 49.02
CA PHE A 880 -36.13 37.93 48.06
C PHE A 880 -35.42 36.83 47.26
N ARG A 881 -34.08 36.78 47.25
CA ARG A 881 -33.30 35.74 46.54
C ARG A 881 -32.90 34.55 47.41
N LEU A 882 -33.28 34.53 48.69
CA LEU A 882 -33.15 33.35 49.56
C LEU A 882 -34.02 32.16 49.12
N GLN A 883 -34.98 32.38 48.21
CA GLN A 883 -35.85 31.34 47.63
C GLN A 883 -35.10 30.28 46.82
N ALA A 884 -33.89 30.55 46.33
CA ALA A 884 -33.12 29.60 45.50
C ALA A 884 -32.33 28.55 46.30
N VAL A 885 -32.37 28.58 47.64
CA VAL A 885 -31.59 27.66 48.49
C VAL A 885 -32.50 26.60 49.10
N SER A 886 -33.12 25.79 48.24
CA SER A 886 -34.04 24.70 48.65
C SER A 886 -33.37 23.70 49.60
N ALA A 887 -32.11 23.34 49.36
CA ALA A 887 -31.36 22.42 50.21
C ALA A 887 -31.08 22.96 51.64
N PHE A 888 -30.94 24.28 51.81
CA PHE A 888 -30.71 24.91 53.11
C PHE A 888 -32.01 25.09 53.90
N VAL A 889 -33.12 25.41 53.22
CA VAL A 889 -34.46 25.48 53.83
C VAL A 889 -34.94 24.08 54.25
N ILE A 890 -34.61 23.03 53.48
CA ILE A 890 -34.88 21.63 53.82
C ILE A 890 -34.04 21.21 55.05
N ARG A 891 -32.72 21.47 55.07
CA ARG A 891 -31.87 21.20 56.24
C ARG A 891 -32.27 21.96 57.50
N LEU A 892 -32.69 23.22 57.36
CA LEU A 892 -33.21 24.00 58.48
C LEU A 892 -34.49 23.35 59.04
N ARG A 893 -35.43 22.88 58.23
CA ARG A 893 -36.65 22.24 58.77
C ARG A 893 -36.41 20.92 59.51
N GLU A 894 -35.27 20.26 59.32
CA GLU A 894 -34.92 18.99 59.96
C GLU A 894 -34.30 19.14 61.37
N THR A 895 -33.86 20.34 61.76
CA THR A 895 -33.35 20.61 63.11
C THR A 895 -34.47 21.00 64.08
N LYS A 896 -34.47 20.41 65.30
CA LYS A 896 -35.62 20.48 66.23
C LYS A 896 -35.69 21.74 67.11
N ASP A 897 -34.66 22.58 67.14
CA ASP A 897 -34.55 23.68 68.09
C ASP A 897 -34.57 25.06 67.39
N PHE A 898 -35.77 25.61 67.21
CA PHE A 898 -35.96 26.97 66.69
C PHE A 898 -36.52 27.93 67.73
N THR A 899 -36.02 29.16 67.77
CA THR A 899 -36.69 30.24 68.51
C THR A 899 -38.02 30.61 67.84
N PRO A 900 -38.99 31.20 68.58
CA PRO A 900 -40.29 31.57 68.02
C PRO A 900 -40.21 32.51 66.80
N GLU A 901 -39.24 33.43 66.79
CA GLU A 901 -39.03 34.38 65.69
C GLU A 901 -38.53 33.69 64.40
N GLN A 902 -37.69 32.66 64.53
CA GLN A 902 -37.21 31.85 63.39
C GLN A 902 -38.33 31.02 62.77
N ARG A 903 -39.26 30.53 63.59
CA ARG A 903 -40.44 29.78 63.13
C ARG A 903 -41.44 30.66 62.37
N ASP A 904 -41.62 31.91 62.79
CA ASP A 904 -42.53 32.82 62.09
C ASP A 904 -41.99 33.23 60.71
N LEU A 905 -40.66 33.36 60.59
CA LEU A 905 -39.98 33.65 59.32
C LEU A 905 -40.12 32.50 58.31
N LEU A 906 -39.95 31.24 58.75
CA LEU A 906 -40.06 30.03 57.91
C LEU A 906 -41.48 29.76 57.37
N ARG A 907 -42.51 30.33 58.00
CA ARG A 907 -43.92 30.20 57.56
C ARG A 907 -44.28 31.13 56.41
N ARG A 908 -43.49 32.18 56.16
CA ARG A 908 -43.80 33.21 55.14
C ARG A 908 -43.24 32.90 53.75
N ILE A 909 -42.60 31.74 53.55
CA ILE A 909 -42.01 31.31 52.27
C ILE A 909 -42.97 30.32 51.59
N PRO A 910 -43.59 30.65 50.43
CA PRO A 910 -44.50 29.74 49.72
C PRO A 910 -43.75 28.61 49.00
N LEU A 911 -44.35 27.41 48.96
CA LEU A 911 -43.85 26.21 48.27
C LEU A 911 -44.30 26.21 46.79
N ILE A 912 -43.39 25.86 45.86
CA ILE A 912 -43.70 25.47 44.47
C ILE A 912 -43.33 24.00 44.31
#